data_AF-A0A0C4YGK5-F1
#
_entry.id   AF-A0A0C4YGK5-F1
#
_cell.length_a   1.000
_cell.length_b   1.000
_cell.length_c   1.000
_cell.angle_alpha   90.00
_cell.angle_beta   90.00
_cell.angle_gamma   90.00
#
_symmetry.space_group_name_H-M   'P 1'
#
loop_
_entity.id
_entity.type
_entity.pdbx_description
1 polymer ?
#
loop_
_entity_poly.entity_id
_entity_poly.type
_entity_poly.pdbx_seq_one_letter_code
_entity_poly.pdbx_strand_id
1 'polypeptide(L)'
;MEVDGISHTGNASSGAIKRDQHVGGKPSELFRDYKNMKKNWGQQVNLLRLDGVARRVAGLRQANRGVPMTRAWLGALLAVFAAWLCPAQAQALATTGSRAPNIAFHYGSKPPVDALQAFDVAVVEPDSGFDPRTAATPNTQWFSYVSIGEVAPSRAYLKDIPKAWLIGNNDAWGARVVDQAAEGWPAFFVEKVIAPLWQRGYRGFFLDTLDSYQLKARTDAERARQEAGMVAVIRAIKARYPEAKLIFNRGFEILPQVNQLAYAVAFESLYRGWDQGGKRYTEISEADRNWLLGQARTIREQYHLPVISIDYCPAAERKCARDTAAQIRALDIIPYVADPGLQTVGIGNIEVMPRRVLVVQDREPGISIDDSAGVRFVSMPLNYLGYRVDFAEASQPLPEIGPDRYAGVVIWMAGNVRDQPGRFFSWVQRNIDQGVPVVFLNDFGARMNGALASSLQLKSVKGKIGVKADVVSKDPMMGFEMPVAPDRTQAAPVQVGDGPGFRSLLRLNSGTLTYDAAAITPWGGYVLGPYAVRQSANDQDRWVVQPLSFLREALRLPAMPVPDVTTENGRRLLTVHVDGDGFASRAEIPGGGFSGEVLFREIWDRYRLPMTMSIIQGEVASDGMYPKLTAQLEPIARKIFAQPYVEVASHTFSHPFEWGRTVPGGTHSENATEGDDDFHLAIPGYTMDLKREIGGSIDYINRTLAPPGKPVSMLLWSGDCQPPAEAIKLTDQAGVLNMNGGDTLITRSNPTWTAISPIGVNKADGTFQIFAPNQNENVYTNLWHGPYYGFERVIETFELTDRPYRFKSVNIYYHNYSGTKAASLKALRKVYDYVLSQPLMPVHATDYVRKVIDWQGMAVARELGGDATQPASWIVRGDASLRNVRWTGADLPDVAGSQGVTGTSPAPGGGVYVHLADGASRIVMRAPNAASAAAASGPEIAEASGFVRNWQRTGQGSAQRIRFDFSGYFKPFFRLAGADRCRIAIDGKPVQGVQERGTLRFDTTPVPNPDNAKQSVEITCAA
;
A
#
# COMPACT_ATOMS: atom_id res chain seq x y z
N MET A 1 37.12 -2.02 -71.45
CA MET A 1 37.36 -0.57 -71.26
C MET A 1 37.27 -0.32 -69.78
N GLU A 2 38.33 0.01 -69.02
CA GLU A 2 39.80 -0.08 -69.18
C GLU A 2 40.34 -0.17 -67.73
N VAL A 3 41.23 -1.10 -67.35
CA VAL A 3 42.69 -1.19 -67.61
C VAL A 3 43.52 -0.14 -66.85
N ASP A 4 44.17 -0.61 -65.77
CA ASP A 4 45.52 -0.35 -65.23
C ASP A 4 46.14 1.07 -65.05
N GLY A 5 47.11 1.15 -64.12
CA GLY A 5 48.03 2.29 -63.89
C GLY A 5 48.00 2.82 -62.44
N ILE A 6 48.91 2.55 -61.48
CA ILE A 6 50.38 2.33 -61.37
C ILE A 6 51.19 3.63 -61.10
N SER A 7 51.78 3.69 -59.89
CA SER A 7 52.95 4.52 -59.47
C SER A 7 52.77 6.06 -59.43
N HIS A 8 53.65 6.91 -58.84
CA HIS A 8 54.80 6.79 -57.89
C HIS A 8 54.51 7.78 -56.69
N THR A 9 55.32 8.11 -55.68
CA THR A 9 56.76 7.98 -55.24
C THR A 9 56.75 7.68 -53.70
N GLY A 10 57.84 7.60 -52.92
CA GLY A 10 59.30 7.51 -53.11
C GLY A 10 60.07 7.92 -51.82
N ASN A 11 61.18 7.24 -51.50
CA ASN A 11 62.07 7.39 -50.31
C ASN A 11 61.41 7.13 -48.92
N ALA A 12 61.82 6.21 -48.04
CA ALA A 12 62.96 5.29 -47.83
C ALA A 12 64.04 5.72 -46.81
N SER A 13 64.65 4.70 -46.17
CA SER A 13 65.73 4.72 -45.17
C SER A 13 65.40 5.28 -43.76
N SER A 14 66.04 4.87 -42.67
CA SER A 14 66.69 3.57 -42.32
C SER A 14 67.03 3.55 -40.81
N GLY A 15 67.13 2.38 -40.19
CA GLY A 15 67.70 2.26 -38.83
C GLY A 15 67.17 1.06 -38.03
N ALA A 16 67.93 -0.04 -38.00
CA ALA A 16 67.64 -1.20 -37.17
C ALA A 16 68.75 -1.45 -36.15
N ILE A 17 68.40 -1.55 -34.87
CA ILE A 17 69.27 -2.07 -33.80
C ILE A 17 68.48 -3.14 -33.04
N LYS A 18 69.16 -4.22 -32.64
CA LYS A 18 68.58 -5.38 -31.96
C LYS A 18 68.92 -5.38 -30.46
N ARG A 19 68.14 -6.17 -29.71
CA ARG A 19 68.39 -6.62 -28.32
C ARG A 19 68.22 -5.55 -27.23
N ASP A 20 67.84 -5.90 -25.99
CA ASP A 20 67.58 -7.24 -25.42
C ASP A 20 66.34 -7.30 -24.50
N GLN A 21 66.00 -8.50 -24.02
CA GLN A 21 64.80 -8.79 -23.23
C GLN A 21 64.89 -8.30 -21.77
N HIS A 22 63.81 -7.73 -21.21
CA HIS A 22 63.15 -8.36 -20.04
C HIS A 22 61.73 -7.89 -19.68
N VAL A 23 60.96 -8.90 -19.24
CA VAL A 23 59.61 -8.96 -18.68
C VAL A 23 59.03 -7.73 -17.97
N GLY A 24 57.80 -7.36 -18.34
CA GLY A 24 56.92 -6.48 -17.57
C GLY A 24 55.43 -6.85 -17.68
N GLY A 25 54.71 -6.86 -16.55
CA GLY A 25 53.34 -7.40 -16.43
C GLY A 25 52.22 -6.37 -16.64
N LYS A 26 51.12 -6.83 -17.25
CA LYS A 26 49.96 -6.05 -17.73
C LYS A 26 48.83 -5.95 -16.69
N PRO A 27 48.31 -4.74 -16.33
CA PRO A 27 47.14 -4.62 -15.45
C PRO A 27 45.83 -5.27 -15.95
N SER A 28 45.20 -5.98 -15.02
CA SER A 28 43.77 -6.34 -14.85
C SER A 28 42.82 -6.36 -16.07
N GLU A 29 42.24 -7.53 -16.34
CA GLU A 29 41.27 -7.78 -17.41
C GLU A 29 39.80 -7.45 -17.05
N LEU A 30 39.55 -6.94 -15.84
CA LEU A 30 38.26 -6.69 -15.17
C LEU A 30 37.31 -5.65 -15.84
N PHE A 31 37.54 -5.30 -17.11
CA PHE A 31 36.77 -4.33 -17.90
C PHE A 31 36.56 -4.77 -19.35
N ARG A 32 36.59 -6.09 -19.62
CA ARG A 32 36.43 -6.63 -20.98
C ARG A 32 35.02 -7.15 -21.30
N ASP A 33 34.26 -7.60 -20.31
CA ASP A 33 32.98 -8.25 -20.60
C ASP A 33 31.84 -7.22 -20.76
N TYR A 34 32.00 -6.03 -20.16
CA TYR A 34 31.27 -4.81 -20.53
C TYR A 34 31.57 -4.29 -21.96
N LYS A 35 32.43 -4.98 -22.75
CA LYS A 35 32.91 -4.52 -24.07
C LYS A 35 32.49 -5.34 -25.28
N ASN A 36 31.36 -6.05 -25.20
CA ASN A 36 30.59 -6.45 -26.39
C ASN A 36 29.44 -5.47 -26.69
N MET A 37 28.85 -4.82 -25.68
CA MET A 37 28.03 -3.61 -25.92
C MET A 37 28.85 -2.47 -26.58
N LYS A 38 30.18 -2.46 -26.36
CA LYS A 38 31.21 -1.60 -26.98
C LYS A 38 32.55 -2.35 -27.07
N LYS A 39 32.84 -3.11 -28.15
CA LYS A 39 32.91 -2.59 -29.52
C LYS A 39 31.61 -2.78 -30.32
N ASN A 40 31.23 -1.82 -31.17
CA ASN A 40 30.26 -0.74 -30.91
C ASN A 40 30.58 0.57 -30.11
N TRP A 41 31.80 1.11 -29.90
CA TRP A 41 33.13 0.78 -30.42
C TRP A 41 34.28 1.03 -29.39
N GLY A 42 35.02 0.02 -28.88
CA GLY A 42 36.41 0.28 -28.39
C GLY A 42 37.17 -0.71 -27.45
N GLN A 43 38.31 -1.23 -27.92
CA GLN A 43 39.39 -1.96 -27.21
C GLN A 43 40.75 -1.59 -27.89
N GLN A 44 42.00 -1.68 -27.35
CA GLN A 44 42.68 -2.08 -26.09
C GLN A 44 44.19 -1.60 -26.20
N VAL A 45 45.17 -1.58 -25.27
CA VAL A 45 45.32 -1.38 -23.79
C VAL A 45 46.83 -1.52 -23.36
N ASN A 46 47.20 -1.18 -22.09
CA ASN A 46 48.28 -1.78 -21.22
C ASN A 46 49.70 -1.14 -20.98
N LEU A 47 50.31 -1.53 -19.82
CA LEU A 47 51.73 -1.40 -19.30
C LEU A 47 52.21 -0.05 -18.66
N LEU A 48 53.02 0.07 -17.57
CA LEU A 48 53.82 -0.77 -16.60
C LEU A 48 53.65 -0.20 -15.14
N ARG A 49 53.75 -0.92 -13.98
CA ARG A 49 54.92 -1.49 -13.23
C ARG A 49 55.98 -0.44 -12.77
N LEU A 50 56.63 -0.44 -11.59
CA LEU A 50 56.86 -1.38 -10.46
C LEU A 50 56.80 -0.64 -9.06
N ASP A 51 57.44 -1.10 -7.96
CA ASP A 51 56.98 -2.06 -6.92
C ASP A 51 57.83 -1.91 -5.60
N GLY A 52 57.27 -2.04 -4.38
CA GLY A 52 58.01 -2.05 -3.07
C GLY A 52 57.10 -1.88 -1.81
N VAL A 53 57.14 -2.62 -0.66
CA VAL A 53 58.18 -3.18 0.24
C VAL A 53 58.63 -2.16 1.33
N ALA A 54 58.60 -2.39 2.67
CA ALA A 54 58.15 -3.54 3.50
C ALA A 54 58.05 -3.25 5.04
N ARG A 55 57.55 -4.25 5.82
CA ARG A 55 57.74 -4.53 7.29
C ARG A 55 57.03 -3.58 8.29
N ARG A 56 56.26 -4.08 9.30
CA ARG A 56 56.59 -4.79 10.59
C ARG A 56 57.44 -3.90 11.54
N VAL A 57 57.20 -3.77 12.86
CA VAL A 57 56.98 -4.75 13.97
C VAL A 57 56.14 -4.03 15.08
N ALA A 58 55.03 -4.54 15.63
CA ALA A 58 54.79 -5.56 16.69
C ALA A 58 55.23 -5.21 18.15
N GLY A 59 54.40 -5.56 19.17
CA GLY A 59 54.59 -5.22 20.59
C GLY A 59 53.27 -4.78 21.26
N LEU A 60 52.32 -5.62 21.72
CA LEU A 60 52.30 -6.71 22.72
C LEU A 60 52.42 -6.30 24.22
N ARG A 61 51.39 -6.70 25.01
CA ARG A 61 51.35 -6.89 26.49
C ARG A 61 51.27 -5.64 27.41
N GLN A 62 50.74 -5.72 28.65
CA GLN A 62 49.61 -6.50 29.22
C GLN A 62 49.27 -6.04 30.68
N ALA A 63 48.03 -6.30 31.13
CA ALA A 63 47.62 -6.74 32.48
C ALA A 63 47.52 -5.77 33.70
N ASN A 64 46.47 -6.04 34.51
CA ASN A 64 46.35 -5.87 35.98
C ASN A 64 46.30 -4.43 36.58
N ARG A 65 45.73 -4.15 37.77
CA ARG A 65 44.77 -4.81 38.72
C ARG A 65 44.31 -3.72 39.73
N GLY A 66 43.15 -3.85 40.39
CA GLY A 66 42.80 -2.99 41.55
C GLY A 66 41.36 -3.14 42.06
N VAL A 67 41.18 -3.57 43.32
CA VAL A 67 39.90 -3.98 43.97
C VAL A 67 39.98 -3.52 45.47
N PRO A 68 38.98 -3.69 46.35
CA PRO A 68 37.70 -2.95 46.56
C PRO A 68 37.58 -2.27 47.96
N MET A 69 36.37 -1.82 48.36
CA MET A 69 35.83 -1.83 49.76
C MET A 69 34.27 -1.79 49.71
N THR A 70 33.49 -2.76 50.23
CA THR A 70 32.87 -2.90 51.60
C THR A 70 31.91 -1.76 52.04
N ARG A 71 30.74 -1.99 52.68
CA ARG A 71 30.15 -3.17 53.38
C ARG A 71 28.59 -3.08 53.52
N ALA A 72 27.94 -4.16 54.01
CA ALA A 72 26.47 -4.36 54.20
C ALA A 72 25.87 -3.66 55.47
N TRP A 73 24.56 -3.72 55.77
CA TRP A 73 23.84 -4.85 56.45
C TRP A 73 22.28 -4.87 56.27
N LEU A 74 21.54 -5.73 57.00
CA LEU A 74 20.23 -6.31 56.63
C LEU A 74 19.12 -6.34 57.74
N GLY A 75 17.83 -6.47 57.34
CA GLY A 75 16.71 -7.10 58.10
C GLY A 75 15.65 -6.19 58.77
N ALA A 76 14.49 -6.67 59.28
CA ALA A 76 13.63 -7.82 58.91
C ALA A 76 12.23 -7.80 59.64
N LEU A 77 11.14 -8.12 58.91
CA LEU A 77 9.83 -8.73 59.30
C LEU A 77 8.90 -8.21 60.45
N LEU A 78 7.65 -7.92 60.06
CA LEU A 78 6.32 -8.34 60.62
C LEU A 78 5.73 -7.82 61.98
N ALA A 79 4.63 -7.03 61.85
CA ALA A 79 3.21 -7.41 62.16
C ALA A 79 2.36 -6.62 63.21
N VAL A 80 1.02 -6.73 63.03
CA VAL A 80 -0.12 -6.52 63.97
C VAL A 80 -0.84 -5.14 64.09
N PHE A 81 -1.99 -5.06 63.37
CA PHE A 81 -3.33 -4.49 63.71
C PHE A 81 -3.65 -3.00 64.01
N ALA A 82 -4.71 -2.55 63.30
CA ALA A 82 -5.93 -1.81 63.76
C ALA A 82 -5.97 -0.28 64.00
N ALA A 83 -6.43 0.46 62.97
CA ALA A 83 -7.48 1.51 63.05
C ALA A 83 -7.98 1.81 61.61
N TRP A 84 -9.12 1.26 61.17
CA TRP A 84 -10.52 1.72 61.32
C TRP A 84 -11.03 2.66 60.20
N LEU A 85 -12.13 2.20 59.56
CA LEU A 85 -13.11 2.94 58.73
C LEU A 85 -12.63 3.77 57.51
N CYS A 86 -12.92 3.25 56.31
CA CYS A 86 -13.37 4.04 55.17
C CYS A 86 -14.38 3.20 54.38
N PRO A 87 -15.49 3.76 53.83
CA PRO A 87 -16.56 2.96 53.27
C PRO A 87 -16.18 2.32 51.93
N ALA A 88 -16.82 1.19 51.61
CA ALA A 88 -16.80 0.63 50.27
C ALA A 88 -17.58 1.55 49.32
N GLN A 89 -16.91 2.57 48.77
CA GLN A 89 -17.40 3.25 47.59
C GLN A 89 -17.49 2.23 46.47
N ALA A 90 -18.71 1.81 46.13
CA ALA A 90 -18.96 1.11 44.90
C ALA A 90 -18.43 2.00 43.77
N GLN A 91 -17.37 1.55 43.10
CA GLN A 91 -16.91 2.18 41.88
C GLN A 91 -18.01 1.96 40.84
N ALA A 92 -18.89 2.95 40.73
CA ALA A 92 -19.72 3.12 39.55
C ALA A 92 -18.77 3.28 38.37
N LEU A 93 -18.47 2.15 37.72
CA LEU A 93 -17.82 2.12 36.42
C LEU A 93 -18.67 3.00 35.52
N ALA A 94 -18.20 4.22 35.25
CA ALA A 94 -18.86 5.13 34.36
C ALA A 94 -18.91 4.45 33.01
N THR A 95 -20.09 3.93 32.65
CA THR A 95 -20.32 3.21 31.40
C THR A 95 -20.23 4.22 30.26
N THR A 96 -19.01 4.49 29.81
CA THR A 96 -18.76 5.04 28.48
C THR A 96 -19.49 4.12 27.51
N GLY A 97 -20.62 4.59 26.99
CA GLY A 97 -21.55 3.76 26.23
C GLY A 97 -20.82 3.02 25.12
N SER A 98 -20.74 1.69 25.22
CA SER A 98 -20.06 0.86 24.24
C SER A 98 -20.74 1.09 22.89
N ARG A 99 -20.07 1.79 21.98
CA ARG A 99 -20.66 2.13 20.69
C ARG A 99 -21.06 0.84 19.97
N ALA A 100 -22.23 0.86 19.34
CA ALA A 100 -22.67 -0.23 18.49
C ALA A 100 -21.58 -0.53 17.43
N PRO A 101 -21.22 -1.82 17.22
CA PRO A 101 -20.17 -2.19 16.28
C PRO A 101 -20.57 -1.84 14.84
N ASN A 102 -19.57 -1.50 14.02
CA ASN A 102 -19.70 -1.47 12.58
C ASN A 102 -19.68 -2.92 12.06
N ILE A 103 -20.77 -3.39 11.45
CA ILE A 103 -20.90 -4.76 10.93
C ILE A 103 -21.12 -4.71 9.41
N ALA A 104 -20.48 -5.62 8.68
CA ALA A 104 -20.70 -5.83 7.24
C ALA A 104 -20.98 -7.30 6.90
N PHE A 105 -21.63 -7.51 5.75
CA PHE A 105 -21.98 -8.81 5.18
C PHE A 105 -21.55 -8.86 3.72
N HIS A 106 -20.79 -9.87 3.31
CA HIS A 106 -20.31 -10.01 1.93
C HIS A 106 -20.14 -11.48 1.51
N TYR A 107 -21.05 -11.97 0.68
CA TYR A 107 -21.09 -13.36 0.20
C TYR A 107 -20.57 -13.53 -1.26
N GLY A 108 -20.13 -12.43 -1.90
CA GLY A 108 -19.41 -12.50 -3.17
C GLY A 108 -18.11 -13.32 -3.09
N SER A 109 -17.80 -14.08 -4.14
CA SER A 109 -16.74 -15.11 -4.20
C SER A 109 -15.30 -14.62 -4.06
N LYS A 110 -15.07 -13.31 -4.01
CA LYS A 110 -13.77 -12.68 -3.71
C LYS A 110 -14.01 -11.52 -2.73
N PRO A 111 -14.01 -11.76 -1.40
CA PRO A 111 -14.24 -10.72 -0.41
C PRO A 111 -13.20 -9.60 -0.53
N PRO A 112 -13.59 -8.32 -0.63
CA PRO A 112 -12.66 -7.19 -0.69
C PRO A 112 -12.14 -6.89 0.71
N VAL A 113 -11.18 -7.70 1.18
CA VAL A 113 -10.54 -7.62 2.50
C VAL A 113 -10.09 -6.19 2.82
N ASP A 114 -9.54 -5.51 1.82
CA ASP A 114 -9.05 -4.13 1.89
C ASP A 114 -10.14 -3.09 2.22
N ALA A 115 -11.40 -3.34 1.84
CA ALA A 115 -12.54 -2.49 2.19
C ALA A 115 -13.26 -2.99 3.45
N LEU A 116 -13.41 -4.31 3.61
CA LEU A 116 -14.10 -4.94 4.73
C LEU A 116 -13.38 -4.73 6.07
N GLN A 117 -12.07 -4.47 6.08
CA GLN A 117 -11.35 -4.12 7.31
C GLN A 117 -11.77 -2.77 7.93
N ALA A 118 -12.60 -1.96 7.26
CA ALA A 118 -13.22 -0.78 7.84
C ALA A 118 -14.16 -1.10 9.02
N PHE A 119 -14.71 -2.32 9.04
CA PHE A 119 -15.75 -2.76 9.98
C PHE A 119 -15.14 -3.52 11.16
N ASP A 120 -15.83 -3.51 12.31
CA ASP A 120 -15.45 -4.26 13.52
C ASP A 120 -15.71 -5.76 13.37
N VAL A 121 -16.74 -6.10 12.59
CA VAL A 121 -17.11 -7.46 12.20
C VAL A 121 -17.41 -7.49 10.70
N ALA A 122 -16.86 -8.48 10.00
CA ALA A 122 -17.21 -8.78 8.62
C ALA A 122 -17.66 -10.24 8.52
N VAL A 123 -18.93 -10.44 8.18
CA VAL A 123 -19.53 -11.76 7.90
C VAL A 123 -19.30 -12.10 6.43
N VAL A 124 -18.67 -13.23 6.16
CA VAL A 124 -18.35 -13.68 4.80
C VAL A 124 -18.81 -15.10 4.53
N GLU A 125 -19.00 -15.41 3.25
CA GLU A 125 -19.26 -16.76 2.76
C GLU A 125 -17.98 -17.62 2.90
N PRO A 126 -17.96 -18.68 3.74
CA PRO A 126 -16.75 -19.46 3.99
C PRO A 126 -16.19 -20.20 2.78
N ASP A 127 -17.00 -20.55 1.79
CA ASP A 127 -16.57 -21.27 0.59
C ASP A 127 -16.03 -20.32 -0.51
N SER A 128 -15.91 -19.02 -0.22
CA SER A 128 -15.24 -18.01 -1.07
C SER A 128 -13.71 -18.17 -1.19
N GLY A 129 -13.11 -19.15 -0.53
CA GLY A 129 -11.65 -19.36 -0.52
C GLY A 129 -10.86 -18.43 0.39
N PHE A 130 -11.50 -17.45 1.05
CA PHE A 130 -10.84 -16.56 2.01
C PHE A 130 -10.37 -17.30 3.28
N ASP A 131 -9.17 -16.94 3.78
CA ASP A 131 -8.60 -17.43 5.04
C ASP A 131 -8.31 -16.26 6.00
N PRO A 132 -9.09 -16.10 7.08
CA PRO A 132 -8.85 -15.10 8.12
C PRO A 132 -7.43 -15.12 8.71
N ARG A 133 -6.71 -16.25 8.65
CA ARG A 133 -5.39 -16.44 9.28
C ARG A 133 -4.25 -15.81 8.46
N THR A 134 -4.48 -15.55 7.17
CA THR A 134 -3.50 -14.90 6.28
C THR A 134 -3.81 -13.42 6.04
N ALA A 135 -4.88 -12.88 6.66
CA ALA A 135 -5.28 -11.49 6.52
C ALA A 135 -4.63 -10.61 7.58
N ALA A 136 -3.82 -9.62 7.17
CA ALA A 136 -3.20 -8.62 8.04
C ALA A 136 -4.20 -7.55 8.51
N THR A 137 -5.32 -7.95 9.11
CA THR A 137 -6.44 -7.08 9.49
C THR A 137 -6.70 -7.15 11.01
N PRO A 138 -5.79 -6.66 11.86
CA PRO A 138 -5.84 -6.88 13.31
C PRO A 138 -7.07 -6.26 14.02
N ASN A 139 -7.78 -5.35 13.35
CA ASN A 139 -8.89 -4.57 13.89
C ASN A 139 -10.29 -5.07 13.45
N THR A 140 -10.37 -6.21 12.74
CA THR A 140 -11.62 -6.75 12.19
C THR A 140 -11.80 -8.21 12.54
N GLN A 141 -12.96 -8.56 13.11
CA GLN A 141 -13.30 -9.94 13.44
C GLN A 141 -14.03 -10.59 12.27
N TRP A 142 -13.41 -11.61 11.68
CA TRP A 142 -14.01 -12.39 10.61
C TRP A 142 -15.01 -13.40 11.15
N PHE A 143 -16.24 -13.29 10.66
CA PHE A 143 -17.37 -14.17 10.97
C PHE A 143 -17.73 -14.99 9.73
N SER A 144 -18.12 -16.25 9.93
CA SER A 144 -18.63 -17.08 8.84
C SER A 144 -20.15 -17.01 8.78
N TYR A 145 -20.71 -16.91 7.58
CA TYR A 145 -22.09 -17.34 7.33
C TYR A 145 -22.23 -18.85 7.61
N VAL A 146 -23.29 -19.26 8.30
CA VAL A 146 -23.75 -20.66 8.41
C VAL A 146 -25.29 -20.71 8.49
N SER A 147 -25.91 -21.63 7.76
CA SER A 147 -27.36 -21.88 7.82
C SER A 147 -27.65 -23.05 8.76
N ILE A 148 -28.58 -22.87 9.70
CA ILE A 148 -28.99 -23.90 10.68
C ILE A 148 -30.26 -24.62 10.24
N GLY A 149 -31.28 -23.90 9.78
CA GLY A 149 -32.55 -24.46 9.31
C GLY A 149 -32.45 -25.18 7.96
N GLU A 150 -31.45 -24.85 7.15
CA GLU A 150 -31.33 -25.32 5.77
C GLU A 150 -29.90 -25.75 5.38
N VAL A 151 -29.77 -26.37 4.22
CA VAL A 151 -28.48 -26.71 3.61
C VAL A 151 -28.57 -26.58 2.08
N ALA A 152 -27.66 -25.77 1.52
CA ALA A 152 -27.57 -25.55 0.08
C ALA A 152 -26.88 -26.74 -0.64
N PRO A 153 -27.26 -27.07 -1.90
CA PRO A 153 -26.67 -28.18 -2.65
C PRO A 153 -25.15 -28.13 -2.85
N SER A 154 -24.54 -26.94 -2.75
CA SER A 154 -23.10 -26.71 -2.86
C SER A 154 -22.30 -27.12 -1.62
N ARG A 155 -22.93 -27.26 -0.44
CA ARG A 155 -22.21 -27.51 0.82
C ARG A 155 -21.62 -28.92 0.84
N ALA A 156 -20.29 -29.01 0.95
CA ALA A 156 -19.56 -30.29 0.92
C ALA A 156 -19.99 -31.30 2.00
N TYR A 157 -20.57 -30.83 3.11
CA TYR A 157 -21.11 -31.66 4.20
C TYR A 157 -22.53 -32.20 3.95
N LEU A 158 -23.25 -31.75 2.92
CA LEU A 158 -24.62 -32.22 2.60
C LEU A 158 -24.70 -33.75 2.43
N LYS A 159 -23.68 -34.34 1.80
CA LYS A 159 -23.57 -35.80 1.58
C LYS A 159 -23.45 -36.60 2.89
N ASP A 160 -22.99 -35.97 3.97
CA ASP A 160 -22.81 -36.59 5.29
C ASP A 160 -24.11 -36.51 6.13
N ILE A 161 -25.10 -35.71 5.73
CA ILE A 161 -26.38 -35.56 6.45
C ILE A 161 -27.28 -36.79 6.18
N PRO A 162 -27.77 -37.49 7.22
CA PRO A 162 -28.75 -38.56 7.06
C PRO A 162 -30.00 -38.08 6.33
N LYS A 163 -30.39 -38.80 5.26
CA LYS A 163 -31.55 -38.42 4.41
C LYS A 163 -32.86 -38.23 5.18
N ALA A 164 -33.03 -38.92 6.31
CA ALA A 164 -34.19 -38.80 7.20
C ALA A 164 -34.31 -37.43 7.88
N TRP A 165 -33.22 -36.67 8.02
CA TRP A 165 -33.23 -35.32 8.61
C TRP A 165 -33.60 -34.24 7.58
N LEU A 166 -33.68 -34.55 6.28
CA LEU A 166 -33.95 -33.57 5.21
C LEU A 166 -35.45 -33.46 4.87
N ILE A 167 -36.23 -32.95 5.82
CA ILE A 167 -37.71 -32.90 5.83
C ILE A 167 -38.37 -32.03 4.74
N GLY A 168 -37.60 -31.36 3.88
CA GLY A 168 -38.14 -30.82 2.63
C GLY A 168 -37.18 -29.92 1.86
N ASN A 169 -37.78 -29.02 1.08
CA ASN A 169 -37.10 -27.98 0.31
C ASN A 169 -37.63 -26.58 0.68
N ASN A 170 -36.80 -25.57 0.41
CA ASN A 170 -37.15 -24.16 0.24
C ASN A 170 -36.85 -23.79 -1.23
N ASP A 171 -37.85 -23.90 -2.10
CA ASP A 171 -37.63 -23.86 -3.55
C ASP A 171 -37.25 -22.45 -4.08
N ALA A 172 -37.49 -21.38 -3.31
CA ALA A 172 -37.06 -20.02 -3.64
C ALA A 172 -35.53 -19.82 -3.52
N TRP A 173 -34.88 -20.58 -2.64
CA TRP A 173 -33.43 -20.56 -2.40
C TRP A 173 -32.72 -21.83 -2.89
N GLY A 174 -33.47 -22.82 -3.39
CA GLY A 174 -32.93 -24.09 -3.89
C GLY A 174 -32.32 -25.00 -2.82
N ALA A 175 -32.62 -24.75 -1.54
CA ALA A 175 -32.01 -25.40 -0.39
C ALA A 175 -32.92 -26.48 0.22
N ARG A 176 -32.32 -27.37 1.03
CA ARG A 176 -33.02 -28.44 1.76
C ARG A 176 -33.27 -28.02 3.20
N VAL A 177 -34.50 -28.18 3.68
CA VAL A 177 -34.88 -27.89 5.08
C VAL A 177 -34.48 -29.08 5.96
N VAL A 178 -33.85 -28.79 7.09
CA VAL A 178 -33.31 -29.77 8.06
C VAL A 178 -34.21 -29.84 9.31
N ASP A 179 -34.50 -31.06 9.76
CA ASP A 179 -35.18 -31.33 11.04
C ASP A 179 -34.27 -30.96 12.22
N GLN A 180 -34.58 -29.84 12.87
CA GLN A 180 -33.83 -29.36 14.04
C GLN A 180 -34.00 -30.29 15.25
N ALA A 181 -35.10 -31.05 15.30
CA ALA A 181 -35.41 -31.98 16.39
C ALA A 181 -34.74 -33.36 16.24
N ALA A 182 -33.89 -33.55 15.22
CA ALA A 182 -33.10 -34.76 15.05
C ALA A 182 -31.97 -34.82 16.11
N GLU A 183 -31.94 -35.89 16.92
CA GLU A 183 -31.06 -36.04 18.08
C GLU A 183 -29.57 -35.80 17.79
N GLY A 184 -29.08 -36.26 16.62
CA GLY A 184 -27.69 -36.10 16.21
C GLY A 184 -27.33 -34.73 15.60
N TRP A 185 -28.31 -33.86 15.34
CA TRP A 185 -28.08 -32.59 14.63
C TRP A 185 -27.19 -31.59 15.38
N PRO A 186 -27.34 -31.36 16.71
CA PRO A 186 -26.43 -30.49 17.46
C PRO A 186 -24.97 -30.93 17.40
N ALA A 187 -24.70 -32.24 17.50
CA ALA A 187 -23.34 -32.78 17.38
C ALA A 187 -22.80 -32.64 15.96
N PHE A 188 -23.60 -33.03 14.95
CA PHE A 188 -23.24 -32.89 13.54
C PHE A 188 -22.90 -31.44 13.19
N PHE A 189 -23.71 -30.47 13.60
CA PHE A 189 -23.49 -29.06 13.26
C PHE A 189 -22.19 -28.52 13.87
N VAL A 190 -21.91 -28.87 15.13
CA VAL A 190 -20.66 -28.49 15.81
C VAL A 190 -19.43 -29.12 15.14
N GLU A 191 -19.48 -30.42 14.80
CA GLU A 191 -18.33 -31.16 14.27
C GLU A 191 -18.08 -30.94 12.77
N LYS A 192 -19.14 -30.83 11.96
CA LYS A 192 -19.05 -30.79 10.49
C LYS A 192 -19.13 -29.39 9.90
N VAL A 193 -19.73 -28.43 10.62
CA VAL A 193 -19.88 -27.03 10.15
C VAL A 193 -18.97 -26.11 10.96
N ILE A 194 -19.13 -26.06 12.29
CA ILE A 194 -18.43 -25.06 13.12
C ILE A 194 -16.94 -25.38 13.34
N ALA A 195 -16.58 -26.63 13.64
CA ALA A 195 -15.20 -26.98 13.97
C ALA A 195 -14.18 -26.73 12.82
N PRO A 196 -14.47 -27.06 11.54
CA PRO A 196 -13.58 -26.73 10.42
C PRO A 196 -13.40 -25.22 10.23
N LEU A 197 -14.45 -24.43 10.45
CA LEU A 197 -14.41 -22.97 10.34
C LEU A 197 -13.58 -22.35 11.49
N TRP A 198 -13.72 -22.87 12.71
CA TRP A 198 -12.89 -22.47 13.84
C TRP A 198 -11.39 -22.76 13.60
N GLN A 199 -11.06 -23.90 12.96
CA GLN A 199 -9.69 -24.24 12.54
C GLN A 199 -9.16 -23.32 11.43
N ARG A 200 -10.03 -22.83 10.54
CA ARG A 200 -9.77 -21.76 9.55
C ARG A 200 -9.71 -20.35 10.17
N GLY A 201 -9.76 -20.22 11.50
CA GLY A 201 -9.54 -18.95 12.20
C GLY A 201 -10.77 -18.08 12.44
N TYR A 202 -11.95 -18.48 11.96
CA TYR A 202 -13.20 -17.76 12.28
C TYR A 202 -13.49 -17.81 13.79
N ARG A 203 -13.92 -16.68 14.37
CA ARG A 203 -14.24 -16.55 15.81
C ARG A 203 -15.67 -16.10 16.09
N GLY A 204 -16.45 -15.87 15.04
CA GLY A 204 -17.89 -15.69 15.13
C GLY A 204 -18.62 -16.30 13.95
N PHE A 205 -19.93 -16.45 14.13
CA PHE A 205 -20.81 -17.13 13.19
C PHE A 205 -22.11 -16.33 13.06
N PHE A 206 -22.55 -16.09 11.83
CA PHE A 206 -23.90 -15.62 11.53
C PHE A 206 -24.76 -16.85 11.31
N LEU A 207 -25.71 -17.07 12.22
CA LEU A 207 -26.61 -18.21 12.25
C LEU A 207 -27.90 -17.83 11.52
N ASP A 208 -28.02 -18.29 10.28
CA ASP A 208 -29.12 -17.98 9.38
C ASP A 208 -30.21 -19.06 9.38
N THR A 209 -31.36 -18.77 8.76
CA THR A 209 -32.52 -19.68 8.58
C THR A 209 -33.13 -20.20 9.88
N LEU A 210 -33.13 -19.37 10.94
CA LEU A 210 -33.66 -19.72 12.26
C LEU A 210 -35.21 -19.78 12.31
N ASP A 211 -35.89 -19.54 11.20
CA ASP A 211 -37.34 -19.58 11.03
C ASP A 211 -37.83 -20.58 9.95
N SER A 212 -36.92 -21.14 9.14
CA SER A 212 -37.24 -22.07 8.04
C SER A 212 -38.01 -23.32 8.45
N TYR A 213 -37.99 -23.70 9.74
CA TYR A 213 -38.82 -24.79 10.26
C TYR A 213 -40.33 -24.52 10.09
N GLN A 214 -40.76 -23.25 10.07
CA GLN A 214 -42.15 -22.86 9.82
C GLN A 214 -42.62 -23.19 8.38
N LEU A 215 -41.69 -23.46 7.44
CA LEU A 215 -42.05 -23.99 6.12
C LEU A 215 -42.65 -25.40 6.18
N LYS A 216 -42.44 -26.16 7.26
CA LYS A 216 -42.90 -27.56 7.42
C LYS A 216 -43.74 -27.81 8.67
N ALA A 217 -43.40 -27.23 9.82
CA ALA A 217 -44.23 -27.34 11.03
C ALA A 217 -45.62 -26.69 10.80
N ARG A 218 -46.69 -27.35 11.24
CA ARG A 218 -48.09 -26.87 11.08
C ARG A 218 -48.84 -26.75 12.41
N THR A 219 -48.36 -27.45 13.44
CA THR A 219 -48.88 -27.40 14.81
C THR A 219 -47.85 -26.78 15.75
N ASP A 220 -48.31 -26.19 16.85
CA ASP A 220 -47.41 -25.56 17.82
C ASP A 220 -46.54 -26.59 18.57
N ALA A 221 -46.99 -27.85 18.66
CA ALA A 221 -46.18 -28.97 19.17
C ALA A 221 -45.02 -29.34 18.24
N GLU A 222 -45.18 -29.22 16.92
CA GLU A 222 -44.07 -29.37 15.97
C GLU A 222 -43.11 -28.18 16.05
N ARG A 223 -43.64 -26.95 16.10
CA ARG A 223 -42.85 -25.72 16.25
C ARG A 223 -41.95 -25.77 17.49
N ALA A 224 -42.54 -26.03 18.66
CA ALA A 224 -41.80 -26.14 19.92
C ALA A 224 -40.71 -27.23 19.91
N ARG A 225 -40.91 -28.33 19.17
CA ARG A 225 -39.87 -29.36 18.97
C ARG A 225 -38.70 -28.86 18.13
N GLN A 226 -38.98 -28.14 17.03
CA GLN A 226 -37.94 -27.56 16.17
C GLN A 226 -37.15 -26.46 16.91
N GLU A 227 -37.85 -25.60 17.63
CA GLU A 227 -37.29 -24.56 18.50
C GLU A 227 -36.38 -25.15 19.58
N ALA A 228 -36.83 -26.19 20.29
CA ALA A 228 -36.01 -26.86 21.31
C ALA A 228 -34.75 -27.51 20.72
N GLY A 229 -34.85 -28.11 19.52
CA GLY A 229 -33.71 -28.66 18.79
C GLY A 229 -32.68 -27.60 18.39
N MET A 230 -33.15 -26.47 17.84
CA MET A 230 -32.32 -25.32 17.47
C MET A 230 -31.66 -24.65 18.70
N VAL A 231 -32.36 -24.57 19.83
CA VAL A 231 -31.79 -24.17 21.13
C VAL A 231 -30.67 -25.14 21.57
N ALA A 232 -30.83 -26.45 21.34
CA ALA A 232 -29.79 -27.44 21.62
C ALA A 232 -28.56 -27.28 20.70
N VAL A 233 -28.74 -26.96 19.40
CA VAL A 233 -27.63 -26.61 18.49
C VAL A 233 -26.84 -25.43 19.03
N ILE A 234 -27.50 -24.31 19.35
CA ILE A 234 -26.85 -23.09 19.86
C ILE A 234 -26.10 -23.36 21.18
N ARG A 235 -26.71 -24.12 22.09
CA ARG A 235 -26.06 -24.52 23.35
C ARG A 235 -24.85 -25.44 23.12
N ALA A 236 -24.91 -26.35 22.15
CA ALA A 236 -23.78 -27.22 21.79
C ALA A 236 -22.60 -26.41 21.20
N ILE A 237 -22.88 -25.42 20.35
CA ILE A 237 -21.86 -24.49 19.81
C ILE A 237 -21.14 -23.77 20.96
N LYS A 238 -21.90 -23.17 21.88
CA LYS A 238 -21.32 -22.43 23.02
C LYS A 238 -20.63 -23.34 24.03
N ALA A 239 -21.09 -24.57 24.24
CA ALA A 239 -20.42 -25.53 25.09
C ALA A 239 -19.06 -25.97 24.51
N ARG A 240 -18.97 -26.14 23.18
CA ARG A 240 -17.72 -26.52 22.51
C ARG A 240 -16.76 -25.35 22.28
N TYR A 241 -17.30 -24.14 22.10
CA TYR A 241 -16.59 -22.89 21.83
C TYR A 241 -17.19 -21.71 22.63
N PRO A 242 -16.88 -21.57 23.94
CA PRO A 242 -17.47 -20.53 24.80
C PRO A 242 -17.24 -19.09 24.30
N GLU A 243 -16.11 -18.83 23.66
CA GLU A 243 -15.74 -17.53 23.11
C GLU A 243 -16.43 -17.20 21.77
N ALA A 244 -17.06 -18.18 21.10
CA ALA A 244 -17.68 -17.95 19.79
C ALA A 244 -18.81 -16.91 19.88
N LYS A 245 -18.72 -15.86 19.07
CA LYS A 245 -19.75 -14.82 18.96
C LYS A 245 -20.79 -15.22 17.92
N LEU A 246 -22.07 -15.20 18.29
CA LEU A 246 -23.15 -15.68 17.45
C LEU A 246 -24.09 -14.53 17.08
N ILE A 247 -24.19 -14.17 15.81
CA ILE A 247 -25.24 -13.25 15.33
C ILE A 247 -26.38 -14.13 14.84
N PHE A 248 -27.60 -13.89 15.31
CA PHE A 248 -28.78 -14.66 14.89
C PHE A 248 -29.52 -13.89 13.79
N ASN A 249 -29.90 -14.53 12.68
CA ASN A 249 -30.89 -13.95 11.76
C ASN A 249 -32.29 -14.33 12.27
N ARG A 250 -33.09 -13.34 12.68
CA ARG A 250 -34.41 -13.53 13.33
C ARG A 250 -34.30 -14.43 14.57
N GLY A 251 -34.96 -15.60 14.57
CA GLY A 251 -34.99 -16.53 15.71
C GLY A 251 -35.69 -15.95 16.95
N PHE A 252 -36.68 -15.07 16.77
CA PHE A 252 -37.31 -14.32 17.86
C PHE A 252 -37.99 -15.24 18.89
N GLU A 253 -38.54 -16.36 18.42
CA GLU A 253 -39.21 -17.42 19.18
C GLU A 253 -38.27 -18.10 20.20
N ILE A 254 -36.99 -18.26 19.85
CA ILE A 254 -36.00 -18.92 20.72
C ILE A 254 -35.21 -17.95 21.61
N LEU A 255 -35.17 -16.65 21.27
CA LEU A 255 -34.42 -15.64 22.05
C LEU A 255 -34.71 -15.66 23.57
N PRO A 256 -35.93 -15.88 24.09
CA PRO A 256 -36.17 -16.03 25.53
C PRO A 256 -35.29 -17.11 26.20
N GLN A 257 -34.84 -18.13 25.46
CA GLN A 257 -34.07 -19.28 25.97
C GLN A 257 -32.56 -19.20 25.72
N VAL A 258 -32.11 -18.30 24.83
CA VAL A 258 -30.71 -18.23 24.34
C VAL A 258 -30.14 -16.82 24.15
N ASN A 259 -30.84 -15.75 24.56
CA ASN A 259 -30.36 -14.37 24.44
C ASN A 259 -28.93 -14.15 25.00
N GLN A 260 -28.61 -14.71 26.17
CA GLN A 260 -27.27 -14.65 26.80
C GLN A 260 -26.16 -15.34 25.98
N LEU A 261 -26.51 -16.08 24.92
CA LEU A 261 -25.58 -16.78 24.02
C LEU A 261 -25.35 -16.02 22.71
N ALA A 262 -26.19 -15.03 22.40
CA ALA A 262 -26.09 -14.18 21.22
C ALA A 262 -25.09 -13.03 21.43
N TYR A 263 -24.55 -12.52 20.32
CA TYR A 263 -23.71 -11.33 20.25
C TYR A 263 -24.47 -10.14 19.64
N ALA A 264 -25.37 -10.40 18.70
CA ALA A 264 -26.34 -9.47 18.13
C ALA A 264 -27.48 -10.25 17.46
N VAL A 265 -28.58 -9.56 17.12
CA VAL A 265 -29.68 -10.13 16.33
C VAL A 265 -29.86 -9.29 15.06
N ALA A 266 -29.88 -9.94 13.90
CA ALA A 266 -30.20 -9.34 12.61
C ALA A 266 -31.62 -9.68 12.17
N PHE A 267 -32.17 -8.89 11.25
CA PHE A 267 -33.32 -9.29 10.46
C PHE A 267 -33.31 -8.64 9.07
N GLU A 268 -34.00 -9.29 8.14
CA GLU A 268 -34.27 -8.82 6.78
C GLU A 268 -35.78 -8.64 6.60
N SER A 269 -36.31 -7.46 6.29
CA SER A 269 -35.69 -6.12 6.18
C SER A 269 -36.66 -5.08 6.74
N LEU A 270 -36.23 -3.83 7.01
CA LEU A 270 -37.08 -2.84 7.70
C LEU A 270 -37.83 -1.88 6.75
N TYR A 271 -37.19 -1.45 5.67
CA TYR A 271 -37.73 -0.48 4.71
C TYR A 271 -37.68 -1.01 3.28
N ARG A 272 -36.53 -1.58 2.87
CA ARG A 272 -36.21 -2.04 1.51
C ARG A 272 -35.94 -3.54 1.55
N GLY A 273 -36.88 -4.32 1.02
CA GLY A 273 -36.81 -5.79 0.98
C GLY A 273 -36.43 -6.34 -0.39
N TRP A 274 -36.26 -7.66 -0.44
CA TRP A 274 -36.05 -8.43 -1.67
C TRP A 274 -37.03 -9.60 -1.74
N ASP A 275 -37.84 -9.62 -2.79
CA ASP A 275 -38.67 -10.77 -3.17
C ASP A 275 -37.83 -11.69 -4.05
N GLN A 276 -37.26 -12.73 -3.42
CA GLN A 276 -36.43 -13.74 -4.09
C GLN A 276 -37.19 -14.57 -5.13
N GLY A 277 -38.50 -14.80 -4.93
CA GLY A 277 -39.33 -15.56 -5.88
C GLY A 277 -39.64 -14.75 -7.14
N GLY A 278 -39.99 -13.48 -6.98
CA GLY A 278 -40.19 -12.52 -8.07
C GLY A 278 -38.92 -11.86 -8.61
N LYS A 279 -37.77 -12.09 -7.96
CA LYS A 279 -36.45 -11.47 -8.22
C LYS A 279 -36.51 -9.95 -8.36
N ARG A 280 -37.11 -9.29 -7.37
CA ARG A 280 -37.38 -7.83 -7.37
C ARG A 280 -37.21 -7.20 -6.00
N TYR A 281 -36.79 -5.94 -5.99
CA TYR A 281 -36.82 -5.10 -4.79
C TYR A 281 -38.26 -4.79 -4.38
N THR A 282 -38.51 -4.69 -3.08
CA THR A 282 -39.84 -4.39 -2.51
C THR A 282 -39.74 -3.32 -1.42
N GLU A 283 -40.86 -2.67 -1.11
CA GLU A 283 -40.99 -1.90 0.13
C GLU A 283 -41.66 -2.76 1.20
N ILE A 284 -41.13 -2.73 2.41
CA ILE A 284 -41.65 -3.48 3.55
C ILE A 284 -42.94 -2.81 4.04
N SER A 285 -44.02 -3.59 4.23
CA SER A 285 -45.32 -3.02 4.61
C SER A 285 -45.29 -2.36 5.99
N GLU A 286 -46.21 -1.43 6.25
CA GLU A 286 -46.29 -0.77 7.55
C GLU A 286 -46.58 -1.76 8.69
N ALA A 287 -47.37 -2.82 8.43
CA ALA A 287 -47.67 -3.85 9.42
C ALA A 287 -46.42 -4.67 9.77
N ASP A 288 -45.69 -5.15 8.77
CA ASP A 288 -44.46 -5.94 8.96
C ASP A 288 -43.37 -5.09 9.63
N ARG A 289 -43.23 -3.83 9.20
CA ARG A 289 -42.29 -2.87 9.79
C ARG A 289 -42.61 -2.60 11.26
N ASN A 290 -43.89 -2.36 11.60
CA ASN A 290 -44.29 -2.12 12.99
C ASN A 290 -44.10 -3.37 13.87
N TRP A 291 -44.30 -4.57 13.34
CA TRP A 291 -43.98 -5.83 14.03
C TRP A 291 -42.46 -5.98 14.26
N LEU A 292 -41.63 -5.77 13.24
CA LEU A 292 -40.17 -5.80 13.34
C LEU A 292 -39.62 -4.76 14.33
N LEU A 293 -40.21 -3.56 14.37
CA LEU A 293 -39.87 -2.54 15.38
C LEU A 293 -40.25 -2.98 16.80
N GLY A 294 -41.32 -3.76 16.97
CA GLY A 294 -41.67 -4.39 18.24
C GLY A 294 -40.64 -5.44 18.68
N GLN A 295 -40.16 -6.27 17.75
CA GLN A 295 -39.09 -7.24 18.01
C GLN A 295 -37.77 -6.53 18.36
N ALA A 296 -37.35 -5.57 17.53
CA ALA A 296 -36.14 -4.77 17.76
C ALA A 296 -36.15 -4.07 19.12
N ARG A 297 -37.30 -3.49 19.51
CA ARG A 297 -37.48 -2.89 20.84
C ARG A 297 -37.28 -3.91 21.96
N THR A 298 -37.96 -5.06 21.86
CA THR A 298 -37.85 -6.15 22.84
C THR A 298 -36.40 -6.62 23.01
N ILE A 299 -35.66 -6.76 21.91
CA ILE A 299 -34.28 -7.24 21.91
C ILE A 299 -33.33 -6.24 22.61
N ARG A 300 -33.48 -4.93 22.38
CA ARG A 300 -32.66 -3.91 23.07
C ARG A 300 -33.08 -3.69 24.53
N GLU A 301 -34.37 -3.60 24.79
CA GLU A 301 -34.90 -3.16 26.10
C GLU A 301 -34.97 -4.30 27.12
N GLN A 302 -35.15 -5.55 26.68
CA GLN A 302 -35.22 -6.72 27.58
C GLN A 302 -33.97 -7.60 27.55
N TYR A 303 -33.31 -7.74 26.39
CA TYR A 303 -32.12 -8.60 26.25
C TYR A 303 -30.80 -7.82 26.14
N HIS A 304 -30.86 -6.49 25.98
CA HIS A 304 -29.70 -5.59 25.85
C HIS A 304 -28.73 -5.99 24.73
N LEU A 305 -29.24 -6.64 23.68
CA LEU A 305 -28.47 -7.05 22.51
C LEU A 305 -28.51 -5.98 21.41
N PRO A 306 -27.41 -5.78 20.66
CA PRO A 306 -27.43 -4.99 19.43
C PRO A 306 -28.38 -5.60 18.40
N VAL A 307 -29.13 -4.74 17.71
CA VAL A 307 -30.05 -5.12 16.62
C VAL A 307 -29.51 -4.61 15.29
N ILE A 308 -29.59 -5.44 14.24
CA ILE A 308 -29.11 -5.14 12.89
C ILE A 308 -30.30 -5.25 11.92
N SER A 309 -30.44 -4.28 11.01
CA SER A 309 -31.35 -4.41 9.85
C SER A 309 -30.52 -4.55 8.58
N ILE A 310 -30.76 -5.62 7.84
CA ILE A 310 -30.17 -5.86 6.53
C ILE A 310 -31.23 -5.53 5.48
N ASP A 311 -30.96 -4.50 4.67
CA ASP A 311 -31.91 -3.90 3.73
C ASP A 311 -31.30 -3.84 2.31
N TYR A 312 -32.15 -3.84 1.28
CA TYR A 312 -31.72 -4.13 -0.09
C TYR A 312 -31.97 -3.00 -1.10
N CYS A 313 -30.89 -2.46 -1.67
CA CYS A 313 -30.89 -1.46 -2.73
C CYS A 313 -30.08 -1.95 -3.95
N PRO A 314 -30.37 -1.49 -5.18
CA PRO A 314 -29.53 -1.78 -6.34
C PRO A 314 -28.07 -1.36 -6.13
N ALA A 315 -27.13 -2.22 -6.55
CA ALA A 315 -25.68 -2.05 -6.34
C ALA A 315 -25.11 -0.68 -6.77
N ALA A 316 -25.63 -0.11 -7.86
CA ALA A 316 -25.25 1.21 -8.37
C ALA A 316 -25.89 2.37 -7.57
N GLU A 317 -27.05 2.15 -6.94
CA GLU A 317 -27.83 3.18 -6.24
C GLU A 317 -27.32 3.46 -4.83
N ARG A 318 -26.05 3.85 -4.71
CA ARG A 318 -25.44 4.22 -3.42
C ARG A 318 -26.08 5.43 -2.74
N LYS A 319 -27.07 6.11 -3.36
CA LYS A 319 -27.97 7.04 -2.65
C LYS A 319 -29.07 6.31 -1.89
N CYS A 320 -29.79 5.36 -2.51
CA CYS A 320 -30.77 4.50 -1.85
C CYS A 320 -30.18 3.86 -0.59
N ALA A 321 -28.96 3.33 -0.70
CA ALA A 321 -28.28 2.69 0.43
C ALA A 321 -27.95 3.66 1.58
N ARG A 322 -27.46 4.88 1.29
CA ARG A 322 -27.21 5.92 2.31
C ARG A 322 -28.48 6.43 2.98
N ASP A 323 -29.51 6.73 2.18
CA ASP A 323 -30.79 7.24 2.68
C ASP A 323 -31.45 6.22 3.62
N THR A 324 -31.48 4.95 3.21
CA THR A 324 -32.05 3.84 3.98
C THR A 324 -31.22 3.55 5.24
N ALA A 325 -29.90 3.54 5.14
CA ALA A 325 -29.02 3.36 6.31
C ALA A 325 -29.19 4.48 7.34
N ALA A 326 -29.39 5.73 6.90
CA ALA A 326 -29.68 6.86 7.78
C ALA A 326 -31.04 6.72 8.49
N GLN A 327 -32.08 6.24 7.79
CA GLN A 327 -33.41 5.97 8.38
C GLN A 327 -33.34 4.88 9.46
N ILE A 328 -32.68 3.75 9.17
CA ILE A 328 -32.48 2.66 10.14
C ILE A 328 -31.69 3.14 11.37
N ARG A 329 -30.58 3.87 11.16
CA ARG A 329 -29.73 4.39 12.24
C ARG A 329 -30.46 5.40 13.13
N ALA A 330 -31.39 6.18 12.59
CA ALA A 330 -32.22 7.11 13.37
C ALA A 330 -33.14 6.41 14.38
N LEU A 331 -33.34 5.10 14.26
CA LEU A 331 -34.12 4.27 15.18
C LEU A 331 -33.28 3.59 16.28
N ASP A 332 -31.96 3.84 16.33
CA ASP A 332 -30.98 3.10 17.16
C ASP A 332 -30.88 1.60 16.80
N ILE A 333 -30.88 1.32 15.49
CA ILE A 333 -30.65 -0.01 14.91
C ILE A 333 -29.39 0.09 14.03
N ILE A 334 -28.55 -0.94 14.00
CA ILE A 334 -27.37 -1.00 13.12
C ILE A 334 -27.85 -1.25 11.68
N PRO A 335 -27.65 -0.32 10.73
CA PRO A 335 -27.90 -0.62 9.32
C PRO A 335 -26.80 -1.46 8.71
N TYR A 336 -27.18 -2.29 7.74
CA TYR A 336 -26.33 -2.64 6.61
C TYR A 336 -27.17 -2.74 5.33
N VAL A 337 -26.93 -1.86 4.37
CA VAL A 337 -27.72 -1.75 3.13
C VAL A 337 -26.87 -2.06 1.91
N ALA A 338 -27.25 -3.08 1.15
CA ALA A 338 -26.44 -3.68 0.08
C ALA A 338 -27.31 -4.24 -1.06
N ASP A 339 -26.70 -4.93 -2.02
CA ASP A 339 -27.41 -5.75 -3.00
C ASP A 339 -27.91 -7.08 -2.39
N PRO A 340 -28.96 -7.72 -2.93
CA PRO A 340 -29.55 -8.95 -2.39
C PRO A 340 -28.68 -10.20 -2.55
N GLY A 341 -27.58 -10.13 -3.30
CA GLY A 341 -26.55 -11.19 -3.33
C GLY A 341 -25.42 -10.96 -2.32
N LEU A 342 -25.43 -9.82 -1.62
CA LEU A 342 -24.36 -9.34 -0.73
C LEU A 342 -22.98 -9.41 -1.43
N GLN A 343 -22.91 -8.98 -2.70
CA GLN A 343 -21.70 -9.00 -3.54
C GLN A 343 -20.96 -7.66 -3.63
N THR A 344 -21.55 -6.62 -3.03
CA THR A 344 -20.98 -5.29 -2.88
C THR A 344 -20.62 -4.96 -1.43
N VAL A 345 -19.69 -4.02 -1.25
CA VAL A 345 -19.49 -3.37 0.06
C VAL A 345 -20.68 -2.46 0.32
N GLY A 346 -21.56 -2.91 1.21
CA GLY A 346 -22.76 -2.19 1.63
C GLY A 346 -22.46 -0.96 2.46
N ILE A 347 -23.53 -0.30 2.89
CA ILE A 347 -23.49 0.94 3.66
C ILE A 347 -24.16 0.71 5.01
N GLY A 348 -23.41 0.88 6.09
CA GLY A 348 -23.91 0.72 7.46
C GLY A 348 -23.74 2.00 8.28
N ASN A 349 -23.38 1.86 9.56
CA ASN A 349 -22.97 3.00 10.41
C ASN A 349 -21.79 3.79 9.80
N ILE A 350 -21.02 3.13 8.94
CA ILE A 350 -19.99 3.70 8.08
C ILE A 350 -20.26 3.40 6.60
N GLU A 351 -19.71 4.24 5.74
CA GLU A 351 -19.57 4.02 4.29
C GLU A 351 -18.10 4.04 3.92
N VAL A 352 -17.60 2.94 3.34
CA VAL A 352 -16.21 2.84 2.87
C VAL A 352 -16.04 3.67 1.60
N MET A 353 -14.97 4.45 1.53
CA MET A 353 -14.60 5.20 0.34
C MET A 353 -13.87 4.28 -0.64
N PRO A 354 -14.31 4.15 -1.90
CA PRO A 354 -13.60 3.33 -2.88
C PRO A 354 -12.21 3.94 -3.17
N ARG A 355 -11.15 3.16 -2.98
CA ARG A 355 -9.75 3.59 -3.23
C ARG A 355 -9.11 3.01 -4.50
N ARG A 356 -9.79 2.10 -5.21
CA ARG A 356 -9.32 1.58 -6.51
C ARG A 356 -9.67 2.56 -7.63
N VAL A 357 -8.77 2.71 -8.60
CA VAL A 357 -9.08 3.21 -9.95
C VAL A 357 -8.55 2.17 -10.93
N LEU A 358 -9.39 1.77 -11.90
CA LEU A 358 -8.97 0.84 -12.94
C LEU A 358 -8.34 1.62 -14.10
N VAL A 359 -7.07 1.35 -14.40
CA VAL A 359 -6.41 1.86 -15.62
C VAL A 359 -6.57 0.82 -16.72
N VAL A 360 -7.32 1.18 -17.76
CA VAL A 360 -7.52 0.35 -18.95
C VAL A 360 -6.67 0.89 -20.09
N GLN A 361 -5.90 0.03 -20.72
CA GLN A 361 -4.96 0.36 -21.79
C GLN A 361 -4.99 -0.72 -22.89
N ASP A 362 -4.25 -0.53 -23.97
CA ASP A 362 -4.03 -1.57 -24.99
C ASP A 362 -2.53 -1.56 -25.32
N ARG A 363 -1.73 -2.28 -24.52
CA ARG A 363 -0.26 -2.33 -24.69
C ARG A 363 0.13 -3.02 -25.99
N GLU A 364 1.31 -2.66 -26.49
CA GLU A 364 1.91 -3.40 -27.61
C GLU A 364 2.48 -4.74 -27.11
N PRO A 365 2.40 -5.83 -27.90
CA PRO A 365 3.02 -7.10 -27.55
C PRO A 365 4.52 -6.94 -27.26
N GLY A 366 4.99 -7.56 -26.19
CA GLY A 366 6.38 -7.43 -25.72
C GLY A 366 6.66 -6.21 -24.83
N ILE A 367 5.72 -5.27 -24.66
CA ILE A 367 5.90 -4.15 -23.73
C ILE A 367 5.46 -4.54 -22.32
N SER A 368 6.37 -4.36 -21.36
CA SER A 368 6.13 -4.63 -19.94
C SER A 368 5.00 -3.78 -19.35
N ILE A 369 4.52 -4.15 -18.16
CA ILE A 369 3.52 -3.31 -17.45
C ILE A 369 4.20 -2.06 -16.90
N ASP A 370 5.43 -2.20 -16.41
CA ASP A 370 6.25 -1.15 -15.80
C ASP A 370 6.48 0.05 -16.75
N ASP A 371 6.67 -0.22 -18.05
CA ASP A 371 6.86 0.79 -19.10
C ASP A 371 5.56 1.41 -19.64
N SER A 372 4.39 0.94 -19.20
CA SER A 372 3.12 1.42 -19.76
C SER A 372 2.88 2.89 -19.43
N ALA A 373 2.18 3.61 -20.31
CA ALA A 373 1.73 4.97 -20.04
C ALA A 373 0.81 5.08 -18.80
N GLY A 374 0.11 3.98 -18.46
CA GLY A 374 -0.66 3.85 -17.22
C GLY A 374 0.23 3.88 -15.97
N VAL A 375 1.36 3.17 -15.97
CA VAL A 375 2.36 3.23 -14.88
C VAL A 375 3.12 4.55 -14.91
N ARG A 376 3.75 4.89 -16.04
CA ARG A 376 4.62 6.07 -16.23
C ARG A 376 3.92 7.39 -15.94
N PHE A 377 2.67 7.58 -16.37
CA PHE A 377 1.98 8.87 -16.29
C PHE A 377 0.78 8.85 -15.36
N VAL A 378 -0.14 7.89 -15.48
CA VAL A 378 -1.43 7.95 -14.78
C VAL A 378 -1.31 7.60 -13.28
N SER A 379 -0.40 6.70 -12.93
CA SER A 379 -0.36 6.11 -11.58
C SER A 379 0.17 7.05 -10.49
N MET A 380 1.22 7.85 -10.74
CA MET A 380 1.75 8.79 -9.73
C MET A 380 0.70 9.83 -9.30
N PRO A 381 0.00 10.53 -10.21
CA PRO A 381 -1.10 11.45 -9.87
C PRO A 381 -2.20 10.78 -9.02
N LEU A 382 -2.61 9.56 -9.36
CA LEU A 382 -3.61 8.82 -8.59
C LEU A 382 -3.11 8.44 -7.19
N ASN A 383 -1.86 7.97 -7.08
CA ASN A 383 -1.25 7.65 -5.78
C ASN A 383 -1.17 8.90 -4.88
N TYR A 384 -0.78 10.06 -5.42
CA TYR A 384 -0.77 11.32 -4.66
C TYR A 384 -2.18 11.74 -4.18
N LEU A 385 -3.21 11.42 -4.96
CA LEU A 385 -4.62 11.63 -4.60
C LEU A 385 -5.16 10.57 -3.61
N GLY A 386 -4.37 9.54 -3.27
CA GLY A 386 -4.74 8.47 -2.33
C GLY A 386 -5.33 7.21 -2.96
N TYR A 387 -5.38 7.13 -4.30
CA TYR A 387 -6.00 6.04 -5.04
C TYR A 387 -4.96 5.07 -5.59
N ARG A 388 -5.17 3.78 -5.37
CA ARG A 388 -4.35 2.73 -5.96
C ARG A 388 -4.85 2.36 -7.35
N VAL A 389 -3.94 1.85 -8.16
CA VAL A 389 -4.20 1.51 -9.56
C VAL A 389 -4.24 0.00 -9.75
N ASP A 390 -5.39 -0.50 -10.17
CA ASP A 390 -5.54 -1.84 -10.73
C ASP A 390 -5.46 -1.69 -12.27
N PHE A 391 -4.90 -2.68 -13.00
CA PHE A 391 -4.69 -2.59 -14.46
C PHE A 391 -5.52 -3.61 -15.24
N ALA A 392 -5.92 -3.26 -16.46
CA ALA A 392 -6.51 -4.20 -17.43
C ALA A 392 -6.17 -3.83 -18.88
N GLU A 393 -6.01 -4.83 -19.74
CA GLU A 393 -5.84 -4.65 -21.19
C GLU A 393 -7.21 -4.73 -21.90
N ALA A 394 -7.52 -3.78 -22.79
CA ALA A 394 -8.79 -3.73 -23.53
C ALA A 394 -9.00 -4.93 -24.47
N SER A 395 -7.90 -5.48 -24.98
CA SER A 395 -7.83 -6.72 -25.76
C SER A 395 -8.18 -7.96 -24.93
N GLN A 396 -8.05 -7.93 -23.61
CA GLN A 396 -8.40 -9.03 -22.69
C GLN A 396 -9.81 -8.89 -22.10
N PRO A 397 -10.39 -9.96 -21.51
CA PRO A 397 -11.66 -9.88 -20.79
C PRO A 397 -11.57 -8.89 -19.61
N LEU A 398 -12.29 -7.77 -19.72
CA LEU A 398 -12.28 -6.70 -18.72
C LEU A 398 -13.02 -7.14 -17.43
N PRO A 399 -12.53 -6.75 -16.24
CA PRO A 399 -13.10 -7.17 -14.96
C PRO A 399 -14.48 -6.56 -14.70
N GLU A 400 -15.28 -7.26 -13.91
CA GLU A 400 -16.49 -6.69 -13.31
C GLU A 400 -16.09 -5.80 -12.12
N ILE A 401 -16.51 -4.54 -12.17
CA ILE A 401 -16.22 -3.51 -11.17
C ILE A 401 -17.52 -2.85 -10.72
N GLY A 402 -17.46 -2.06 -9.64
CA GLY A 402 -18.61 -1.37 -9.09
C GLY A 402 -18.22 -0.15 -8.24
N PRO A 403 -19.16 0.80 -8.03
CA PRO A 403 -18.91 2.04 -7.28
C PRO A 403 -18.76 1.84 -5.76
N ASP A 404 -18.84 0.59 -5.29
CA ASP A 404 -18.52 0.17 -3.92
C ASP A 404 -17.00 0.01 -3.70
N ARG A 405 -16.26 -0.38 -4.75
CA ARG A 405 -14.81 -0.66 -4.71
C ARG A 405 -13.97 0.29 -5.55
N TYR A 406 -14.51 0.79 -6.66
CA TYR A 406 -13.80 1.64 -7.63
C TYR A 406 -14.35 3.06 -7.66
N ALA A 407 -13.45 4.04 -7.54
CA ALA A 407 -13.76 5.46 -7.66
C ALA A 407 -13.90 5.93 -9.11
N GLY A 408 -13.46 5.10 -10.07
CA GLY A 408 -13.60 5.34 -11.49
C GLY A 408 -12.65 4.52 -12.34
N VAL A 409 -12.65 4.83 -13.64
CA VAL A 409 -11.83 4.20 -14.69
C VAL A 409 -11.06 5.29 -15.42
N VAL A 410 -9.77 5.06 -15.67
CA VAL A 410 -8.97 5.86 -16.60
C VAL A 410 -8.58 5.00 -17.79
N ILE A 411 -8.98 5.42 -18.99
CA ILE A 411 -8.73 4.76 -20.26
C ILE A 411 -7.59 5.50 -20.95
N TRP A 412 -6.46 4.84 -21.20
CA TRP A 412 -5.34 5.39 -21.97
C TRP A 412 -5.20 4.65 -23.29
N MET A 413 -5.38 5.35 -24.41
CA MET A 413 -5.39 4.73 -25.75
C MET A 413 -4.45 5.45 -26.72
N ALA A 414 -3.71 4.68 -27.52
CA ALA A 414 -2.83 5.19 -28.59
C ALA A 414 -3.52 5.25 -29.97
N GLY A 415 -4.82 4.93 -30.03
CA GLY A 415 -5.62 4.85 -31.24
C GLY A 415 -6.82 3.92 -31.03
N ASN A 416 -7.30 3.26 -32.09
CA ASN A 416 -8.36 2.25 -31.98
C ASN A 416 -7.91 1.05 -31.12
N VAL A 417 -8.80 0.53 -30.27
CA VAL A 417 -8.61 -0.77 -29.59
C VAL A 417 -8.47 -1.88 -30.62
N ARG A 418 -7.43 -2.71 -30.47
CA ARG A 418 -7.04 -3.75 -31.45
C ARG A 418 -8.05 -4.90 -31.50
N ASP A 419 -8.40 -5.45 -30.34
CA ASP A 419 -9.25 -6.65 -30.24
C ASP A 419 -10.61 -6.38 -29.61
N GLN A 420 -11.65 -6.96 -30.21
CA GLN A 420 -13.04 -6.92 -29.73
C GLN A 420 -13.56 -5.53 -29.28
N PRO A 421 -13.40 -4.44 -30.06
CA PRO A 421 -13.78 -3.08 -29.63
C PRO A 421 -15.25 -2.96 -29.19
N GLY A 422 -16.17 -3.72 -29.79
CA GLY A 422 -17.58 -3.77 -29.37
C GLY A 422 -17.79 -4.25 -27.92
N ARG A 423 -16.96 -5.18 -27.43
CA ARG A 423 -16.93 -5.65 -26.03
C ARG A 423 -16.44 -4.53 -25.12
N PHE A 424 -15.35 -3.85 -25.52
CA PHE A 424 -14.78 -2.71 -24.79
C PHE A 424 -15.81 -1.58 -24.62
N PHE A 425 -16.42 -1.08 -25.70
CA PHE A 425 -17.41 0.01 -25.59
C PHE A 425 -18.68 -0.39 -24.84
N SER A 426 -19.10 -1.66 -24.94
CA SER A 426 -20.22 -2.18 -24.15
C SER A 426 -19.88 -2.27 -22.66
N TRP A 427 -18.63 -2.57 -22.31
CA TRP A 427 -18.14 -2.51 -20.92
C TRP A 427 -18.05 -1.07 -20.42
N VAL A 428 -17.55 -0.12 -21.24
CA VAL A 428 -17.50 1.30 -20.88
C VAL A 428 -18.89 1.87 -20.62
N GLN A 429 -19.85 1.61 -21.52
CA GLN A 429 -21.22 2.11 -21.37
C GLN A 429 -21.87 1.61 -20.08
N ARG A 430 -21.77 0.31 -19.77
CA ARG A 430 -22.32 -0.25 -18.51
C ARG A 430 -21.73 0.40 -17.26
N ASN A 431 -20.45 0.77 -17.27
CA ASN A 431 -19.83 1.48 -16.14
C ASN A 431 -20.37 2.90 -15.99
N ILE A 432 -20.55 3.62 -17.11
CA ILE A 432 -21.19 4.95 -17.12
C ILE A 432 -22.64 4.85 -16.60
N ASP A 433 -23.40 3.85 -17.05
CA ASP A 433 -24.79 3.62 -16.64
C ASP A 433 -24.90 3.23 -15.15
N GLN A 434 -23.89 2.55 -14.60
CA GLN A 434 -23.74 2.24 -13.17
C GLN A 434 -23.21 3.43 -12.33
N GLY A 435 -22.96 4.59 -12.95
CA GLY A 435 -22.46 5.80 -12.28
C GLY A 435 -20.97 5.76 -11.91
N VAL A 436 -20.20 4.79 -12.43
CA VAL A 436 -18.74 4.73 -12.26
C VAL A 436 -18.10 5.79 -13.17
N PRO A 437 -17.34 6.77 -12.62
CA PRO A 437 -16.74 7.82 -13.44
C PRO A 437 -15.74 7.27 -14.47
N VAL A 438 -15.82 7.72 -15.73
CA VAL A 438 -14.91 7.30 -16.80
C VAL A 438 -14.13 8.49 -17.36
N VAL A 439 -12.81 8.35 -17.43
CA VAL A 439 -11.88 9.30 -18.04
C VAL A 439 -11.23 8.70 -19.28
N PHE A 440 -11.20 9.43 -20.39
CA PHE A 440 -10.38 9.09 -21.56
C PHE A 440 -9.13 9.98 -21.64
N LEU A 441 -7.98 9.37 -21.90
CA LEU A 441 -6.70 10.04 -22.14
C LEU A 441 -6.13 9.62 -23.50
N ASN A 442 -5.66 10.62 -24.23
CA ASN A 442 -5.05 10.55 -25.57
C ASN A 442 -6.02 10.16 -26.72
N ASP A 443 -6.79 9.07 -26.62
CA ASP A 443 -7.82 8.69 -27.60
C ASP A 443 -9.07 8.09 -26.90
N PHE A 444 -10.19 8.00 -27.62
CA PHE A 444 -11.41 7.33 -27.16
C PHE A 444 -11.36 5.80 -27.31
N GLY A 445 -10.33 5.24 -27.97
CA GLY A 445 -10.26 3.82 -28.32
C GLY A 445 -10.97 3.46 -29.63
N ALA A 446 -11.50 4.46 -30.35
CA ALA A 446 -12.14 4.29 -31.65
C ALA A 446 -12.31 5.62 -32.41
N ARG A 447 -12.30 5.53 -33.75
CA ARG A 447 -12.70 6.63 -34.64
C ARG A 447 -14.09 7.17 -34.30
N MET A 448 -14.10 8.38 -33.74
CA MET A 448 -15.30 9.09 -33.34
C MET A 448 -16.31 9.27 -34.49
N ASN A 449 -17.57 8.94 -34.21
CA ASN A 449 -18.70 8.96 -35.14
C ASN A 449 -20.02 9.29 -34.40
N GLY A 450 -21.11 9.50 -35.13
CA GLY A 450 -22.39 9.94 -34.55
C GLY A 450 -23.00 9.00 -33.49
N ALA A 451 -22.79 7.68 -33.59
CA ALA A 451 -23.31 6.73 -32.61
C ALA A 451 -22.47 6.75 -31.32
N LEU A 452 -21.14 6.71 -31.43
CA LEU A 452 -20.23 6.79 -30.28
C LEU A 452 -20.29 8.14 -29.57
N ALA A 453 -20.46 9.23 -30.33
CA ALA A 453 -20.71 10.55 -29.75
C ALA A 453 -22.01 10.54 -28.93
N SER A 454 -23.11 10.01 -29.50
CA SER A 454 -24.41 9.96 -28.82
C SER A 454 -24.39 9.09 -27.55
N SER A 455 -23.72 7.94 -27.55
CA SER A 455 -23.62 7.09 -26.35
C SER A 455 -22.82 7.76 -25.23
N LEU A 456 -21.77 8.50 -25.59
CA LEU A 456 -21.02 9.37 -24.68
C LEU A 456 -21.67 10.75 -24.45
N GLN A 457 -22.93 10.95 -24.86
CA GLN A 457 -23.67 12.22 -24.67
C GLN A 457 -22.96 13.48 -25.24
N LEU A 458 -22.08 13.28 -26.24
CA LEU A 458 -21.34 14.31 -26.95
C LEU A 458 -22.02 14.71 -28.27
N LYS A 459 -21.81 15.95 -28.70
CA LYS A 459 -22.28 16.43 -30.00
C LYS A 459 -21.27 16.08 -31.07
N SER A 460 -21.63 15.26 -32.05
CA SER A 460 -20.83 15.13 -33.27
C SER A 460 -21.01 16.38 -34.16
N VAL A 461 -19.90 17.01 -34.55
CA VAL A 461 -19.89 18.25 -35.35
C VAL A 461 -19.38 18.00 -36.78
N LYS A 462 -19.91 18.78 -37.74
CA LYS A 462 -19.51 18.72 -39.15
C LYS A 462 -18.60 19.90 -39.49
N GLY A 463 -17.51 19.64 -40.20
CA GLY A 463 -16.57 20.65 -40.67
C GLY A 463 -15.46 20.04 -41.53
N LYS A 464 -14.66 20.88 -42.19
CA LYS A 464 -13.43 20.50 -42.90
C LYS A 464 -12.25 21.05 -42.12
N ILE A 465 -11.32 20.17 -41.76
CA ILE A 465 -10.05 20.52 -41.10
C ILE A 465 -9.26 21.43 -42.05
N GLY A 466 -8.73 22.54 -41.53
CA GLY A 466 -7.95 23.52 -42.29
C GLY A 466 -6.46 23.18 -42.35
N VAL A 467 -5.65 24.12 -42.85
CA VAL A 467 -4.16 23.98 -42.84
C VAL A 467 -3.53 24.29 -41.47
N LYS A 468 -4.24 25.06 -40.64
CA LYS A 468 -3.84 25.52 -39.29
C LYS A 468 -4.91 25.14 -38.27
N ALA A 469 -4.54 25.06 -37.00
CA ALA A 469 -5.47 25.06 -35.87
C ALA A 469 -5.20 26.25 -34.94
N ASP A 470 -6.23 26.71 -34.24
CA ASP A 470 -6.21 27.86 -33.31
C ASP A 470 -7.00 27.55 -32.04
N VAL A 471 -6.58 28.14 -30.91
CA VAL A 471 -7.30 28.05 -29.63
C VAL A 471 -8.48 29.02 -29.64
N VAL A 472 -9.68 28.50 -29.38
CA VAL A 472 -10.91 29.30 -29.23
C VAL A 472 -11.17 29.61 -27.76
N SER A 473 -11.02 28.61 -26.88
CA SER A 473 -11.10 28.78 -25.42
C SER A 473 -10.25 27.73 -24.71
N LYS A 474 -9.67 28.10 -23.56
CA LYS A 474 -8.79 27.25 -22.76
C LYS A 474 -9.01 27.49 -21.28
N ASP A 475 -9.24 26.41 -20.54
CA ASP A 475 -9.40 26.42 -19.08
C ASP A 475 -8.03 26.56 -18.36
N PRO A 476 -7.97 27.11 -17.13
CA PRO A 476 -6.74 27.18 -16.33
C PRO A 476 -6.05 25.82 -16.07
N MET A 477 -6.75 24.68 -16.16
CA MET A 477 -6.10 23.36 -16.08
C MET A 477 -5.21 23.03 -17.29
N MET A 478 -5.33 23.74 -18.42
CA MET A 478 -4.65 23.42 -19.66
C MET A 478 -3.46 24.33 -19.93
N GLY A 479 -2.35 23.77 -20.39
CA GLY A 479 -1.05 24.42 -20.60
C GLY A 479 -0.18 24.44 -19.33
N PHE A 480 -0.11 23.31 -18.61
CA PHE A 480 0.49 23.21 -17.26
C PHE A 480 2.03 23.27 -17.25
N GLU A 481 2.73 22.26 -17.77
CA GLU A 481 4.21 22.26 -17.84
C GLU A 481 4.74 22.89 -19.13
N MET A 482 3.89 22.98 -20.16
CA MET A 482 4.19 23.65 -21.41
C MET A 482 2.92 24.30 -22.00
N PRO A 483 3.05 25.36 -22.82
CA PRO A 483 1.91 25.96 -23.50
C PRO A 483 1.17 24.98 -24.42
N VAL A 484 -0.15 25.14 -24.52
CA VAL A 484 -0.96 24.42 -25.53
C VAL A 484 -0.55 24.90 -26.92
N ALA A 485 -0.05 23.98 -27.75
CA ALA A 485 0.20 24.21 -29.16
C ALA A 485 -0.88 23.48 -29.97
N PRO A 486 -1.77 24.19 -30.70
CA PRO A 486 -2.82 23.56 -31.49
C PRO A 486 -2.28 22.63 -32.58
N ASP A 487 -2.78 21.40 -32.56
CA ASP A 487 -2.60 20.39 -33.60
C ASP A 487 -3.93 20.17 -34.34
N ARG A 488 -3.85 19.85 -35.63
CA ARG A 488 -4.98 19.53 -36.50
C ARG A 488 -5.03 18.06 -36.93
N THR A 489 -3.97 17.30 -36.66
CA THR A 489 -3.83 15.89 -37.10
C THR A 489 -4.67 14.95 -36.25
N GLN A 490 -4.85 15.26 -34.97
CA GLN A 490 -5.63 14.49 -33.99
C GLN A 490 -7.01 15.14 -33.71
N ALA A 491 -7.55 15.90 -34.67
CA ALA A 491 -8.80 16.65 -34.52
C ALA A 491 -10.05 15.74 -34.55
N ALA A 492 -10.56 15.36 -33.37
CA ALA A 492 -11.81 14.62 -33.23
C ALA A 492 -13.04 15.53 -33.48
N PRO A 493 -14.01 15.13 -34.33
CA PRO A 493 -15.17 15.97 -34.69
C PRO A 493 -16.29 15.90 -33.63
N VAL A 494 -15.99 16.32 -32.39
CA VAL A 494 -16.94 16.40 -31.27
C VAL A 494 -16.91 17.73 -30.53
N GLN A 495 -18.02 18.04 -29.86
CA GLN A 495 -18.14 19.07 -28.84
C GLN A 495 -18.87 18.51 -27.61
N VAL A 496 -18.71 19.16 -26.47
CA VAL A 496 -19.51 18.88 -25.26
C VAL A 496 -21.00 19.22 -25.45
N GLY A 497 -21.87 18.63 -24.63
CA GLY A 497 -23.25 19.09 -24.48
C GLY A 497 -23.34 20.48 -23.82
N ASP A 498 -24.51 21.11 -23.89
CA ASP A 498 -24.77 22.42 -23.24
C ASP A 498 -25.42 22.26 -21.84
N GLY A 499 -25.62 21.02 -21.40
CA GLY A 499 -26.32 20.71 -20.15
C GLY A 499 -25.47 20.90 -18.88
N PRO A 500 -26.10 20.89 -17.69
CA PRO A 500 -25.37 20.92 -16.42
C PRO A 500 -24.32 19.79 -16.35
N GLY A 501 -23.13 20.11 -15.84
CA GLY A 501 -22.02 19.16 -15.71
C GLY A 501 -21.17 18.96 -16.96
N PHE A 502 -21.49 19.60 -18.10
CA PHE A 502 -20.58 19.69 -19.24
C PHE A 502 -19.72 20.97 -19.18
N ARG A 503 -18.41 20.84 -19.37
CA ARG A 503 -17.48 21.98 -19.50
C ARG A 503 -16.35 21.64 -20.47
N SER A 504 -16.18 22.45 -21.52
CA SER A 504 -14.99 22.37 -22.38
C SER A 504 -13.76 22.91 -21.63
N LEU A 505 -12.68 22.14 -21.61
CA LEU A 505 -11.37 22.54 -21.07
C LEU A 505 -10.45 23.08 -22.17
N LEU A 506 -10.60 22.60 -23.41
CA LEU A 506 -9.88 23.11 -24.58
C LEU A 506 -10.77 23.02 -25.82
N ARG A 507 -11.17 24.17 -26.37
CA ARG A 507 -11.87 24.29 -27.65
C ARG A 507 -10.92 24.83 -28.71
N LEU A 508 -10.90 24.16 -29.87
CA LEU A 508 -10.05 24.48 -31.01
C LEU A 508 -10.90 24.74 -32.25
N ASN A 509 -10.37 25.55 -33.16
CA ASN A 509 -10.89 25.68 -34.53
C ASN A 509 -9.81 25.26 -35.53
N SER A 510 -10.20 24.59 -36.61
CA SER A 510 -9.36 24.34 -37.77
C SER A 510 -10.22 24.34 -39.04
N GLY A 511 -10.06 25.36 -39.88
CA GLY A 511 -10.89 25.52 -41.08
C GLY A 511 -12.35 25.77 -40.71
N THR A 512 -13.26 24.88 -41.12
CA THR A 512 -14.68 24.95 -40.72
C THR A 512 -15.06 23.98 -39.61
N LEU A 513 -14.09 23.28 -39.01
CA LEU A 513 -14.31 22.42 -37.84
C LEU A 513 -13.95 23.18 -36.55
N THR A 514 -14.93 23.39 -35.67
CA THR A 514 -14.70 23.82 -34.28
C THR A 514 -15.06 22.67 -33.35
N TYR A 515 -14.13 22.25 -32.48
CA TYR A 515 -14.24 21.01 -31.72
C TYR A 515 -13.62 21.16 -30.32
N ASP A 516 -14.05 20.31 -29.39
CA ASP A 516 -13.50 20.22 -28.04
C ASP A 516 -12.48 19.07 -27.96
N ALA A 517 -11.24 19.40 -27.60
CA ALA A 517 -10.14 18.44 -27.46
C ALA A 517 -9.94 17.97 -26.01
N ALA A 518 -10.51 18.70 -25.04
CA ALA A 518 -10.53 18.30 -23.63
C ALA A 518 -11.80 18.81 -22.95
N ALA A 519 -12.36 18.04 -22.00
CA ALA A 519 -13.62 18.35 -21.33
C ALA A 519 -13.84 17.61 -20.00
N ILE A 520 -14.75 18.17 -19.20
CA ILE A 520 -15.49 17.50 -18.11
C ILE A 520 -16.93 17.26 -18.59
N THR A 521 -17.53 16.14 -18.18
CA THR A 521 -18.88 15.70 -18.55
C THR A 521 -19.64 15.14 -17.33
N PRO A 522 -20.96 14.88 -17.42
CA PRO A 522 -21.72 14.21 -16.35
C PRO A 522 -21.28 12.78 -16.04
N TRP A 523 -20.66 12.07 -17.00
CA TRP A 523 -20.11 10.71 -16.81
C TRP A 523 -18.63 10.71 -16.41
N GLY A 524 -17.85 11.72 -16.80
CA GLY A 524 -16.47 11.88 -16.33
C GLY A 524 -15.72 12.99 -17.05
N GLY A 525 -14.84 12.64 -17.98
CA GLY A 525 -14.13 13.61 -18.79
C GLY A 525 -13.23 13.00 -19.86
N TYR A 526 -12.60 13.84 -20.66
CA TYR A 526 -11.59 13.41 -21.62
C TYR A 526 -10.52 14.48 -21.85
N VAL A 527 -9.31 14.05 -22.20
CA VAL A 527 -8.24 14.90 -22.74
C VAL A 527 -7.58 14.13 -23.88
N LEU A 528 -7.84 14.55 -25.12
CA LEU A 528 -7.31 13.91 -26.33
C LEU A 528 -5.85 14.33 -26.58
N GLY A 529 -5.17 13.58 -27.43
CA GLY A 529 -3.82 13.89 -27.86
C GLY A 529 -3.76 15.19 -28.70
N PRO A 530 -2.62 15.89 -28.70
CA PRO A 530 -1.44 15.71 -27.84
C PRO A 530 -1.55 16.50 -26.52
N TYR A 531 -2.76 16.65 -25.95
CA TYR A 531 -3.05 17.60 -24.85
C TYR A 531 -3.12 16.97 -23.45
N ALA A 532 -2.96 15.65 -23.32
CA ALA A 532 -2.79 14.97 -22.03
C ALA A 532 -1.33 15.09 -21.56
N VAL A 533 -0.50 14.14 -21.99
CA VAL A 533 0.96 14.24 -21.99
C VAL A 533 1.40 14.44 -23.44
N ARG A 534 2.29 15.41 -23.69
CA ARG A 534 3.01 15.50 -24.96
C ARG A 534 4.33 14.78 -24.83
N GLN A 535 4.51 13.73 -25.63
CA GLN A 535 5.74 12.95 -25.63
C GLN A 535 6.85 13.61 -26.47
N SER A 536 8.10 13.29 -26.16
CA SER A 536 9.30 13.88 -26.79
C SER A 536 10.34 12.82 -27.15
N ALA A 537 11.00 12.97 -28.30
CA ALA A 537 12.02 12.03 -28.79
C ALA A 537 13.32 11.99 -27.94
N ASN A 538 13.43 12.84 -26.92
CA ASN A 538 14.55 12.91 -25.98
C ASN A 538 14.11 12.61 -24.53
N ASP A 539 13.02 11.85 -24.33
CA ASP A 539 12.42 11.48 -23.03
C ASP A 539 12.09 12.67 -22.09
N GLN A 540 11.88 13.85 -22.69
CA GLN A 540 11.39 15.04 -22.00
C GLN A 540 9.88 15.21 -22.21
N ASP A 541 9.13 14.18 -21.84
CA ASP A 541 7.67 14.18 -21.86
C ASP A 541 7.12 15.29 -20.93
N ARG A 542 5.99 15.91 -21.29
CA ARG A 542 5.40 17.04 -20.53
C ARG A 542 3.89 16.93 -20.36
N TRP A 543 3.41 17.21 -19.17
CA TRP A 543 1.98 17.37 -18.89
C TRP A 543 1.45 18.67 -19.50
N VAL A 544 0.52 18.55 -20.45
CA VAL A 544 -0.18 19.69 -21.03
C VAL A 544 -1.44 20.01 -20.20
N VAL A 545 -2.17 19.01 -19.72
CA VAL A 545 -3.20 19.18 -18.66
C VAL A 545 -2.57 19.05 -17.26
N GLN A 546 -3.06 19.80 -16.27
CA GLN A 546 -2.70 19.61 -14.86
C GLN A 546 -3.37 18.32 -14.33
N PRO A 547 -2.62 17.24 -14.05
CA PRO A 547 -3.20 15.91 -13.88
C PRO A 547 -3.98 15.75 -12.56
N LEU A 548 -3.51 16.38 -11.48
CA LEU A 548 -4.15 16.29 -10.16
C LEU A 548 -5.50 17.01 -10.10
N SER A 549 -5.63 18.11 -10.83
CA SER A 549 -6.89 18.87 -10.94
C SER A 549 -7.88 18.16 -11.86
N PHE A 550 -7.42 17.73 -13.05
CA PHE A 550 -8.28 17.04 -14.01
C PHE A 550 -8.79 15.70 -13.47
N LEU A 551 -7.93 14.83 -12.94
CA LEU A 551 -8.34 13.53 -12.40
C LEU A 551 -9.28 13.68 -11.20
N ARG A 552 -9.07 14.65 -10.32
CA ARG A 552 -9.97 14.91 -9.18
C ARG A 552 -11.37 15.28 -9.65
N GLU A 553 -11.50 16.17 -10.63
CA GLU A 553 -12.82 16.62 -11.08
C GLU A 553 -13.51 15.59 -11.98
N ALA A 554 -12.79 15.04 -12.97
CA ALA A 554 -13.35 14.10 -13.94
C ALA A 554 -13.72 12.74 -13.31
N LEU A 555 -12.98 12.27 -12.30
CA LEU A 555 -13.34 11.09 -11.52
C LEU A 555 -14.17 11.43 -10.26
N ARG A 556 -14.56 12.71 -10.06
CA ARG A 556 -15.39 13.19 -8.93
C ARG A 556 -14.85 12.82 -7.54
N LEU A 557 -13.53 12.78 -7.40
CA LEU A 557 -12.82 12.28 -6.22
C LEU A 557 -13.08 13.18 -5.01
N PRO A 558 -13.73 12.69 -3.94
CA PRO A 558 -14.08 13.50 -2.78
C PRO A 558 -12.86 13.83 -1.92
N ALA A 559 -13.00 14.85 -1.07
CA ALA A 559 -12.06 15.07 0.03
C ALA A 559 -12.24 13.97 1.09
N MET A 560 -11.16 13.24 1.36
CA MET A 560 -11.05 12.20 2.38
C MET A 560 -9.62 12.23 2.97
N PRO A 561 -9.36 11.62 4.13
CA PRO A 561 -7.99 11.35 4.57
C PRO A 561 -7.25 10.51 3.54
N VAL A 562 -6.17 11.06 2.97
CA VAL A 562 -5.32 10.41 1.96
C VAL A 562 -4.12 9.76 2.65
N PRO A 563 -3.98 8.42 2.64
CA PRO A 563 -2.79 7.77 3.19
C PRO A 563 -1.51 8.24 2.47
N ASP A 564 -0.45 8.53 3.22
CA ASP A 564 0.76 9.19 2.70
C ASP A 564 2.05 8.51 3.21
N VAL A 565 2.74 7.81 2.31
CA VAL A 565 3.98 7.06 2.57
C VAL A 565 5.25 7.93 2.62
N THR A 566 5.12 9.25 2.53
CA THR A 566 6.27 10.18 2.45
C THR A 566 6.69 10.72 3.81
N THR A 567 5.78 10.68 4.79
CA THR A 567 5.86 11.44 6.05
C THR A 567 5.36 10.60 7.23
N GLU A 568 5.98 10.73 8.40
CA GLU A 568 5.45 10.26 9.70
C GLU A 568 5.77 11.30 10.78
N ASN A 569 4.86 11.54 11.73
CA ASN A 569 5.04 12.46 12.86
C ASN A 569 5.63 13.84 12.44
N GLY A 570 5.12 14.40 11.35
CA GLY A 570 5.54 15.69 10.78
C GLY A 570 6.87 15.69 10.00
N ARG A 571 7.65 14.60 10.02
CA ARG A 571 8.93 14.47 9.31
C ARG A 571 8.80 13.68 8.02
N ARG A 572 9.47 14.15 6.96
CA ARG A 572 9.63 13.36 5.73
C ARG A 572 10.56 12.18 6.00
N LEU A 573 10.19 10.98 5.54
CA LEU A 573 10.99 9.78 5.76
C LEU A 573 12.30 9.85 4.96
N LEU A 574 13.38 9.33 5.54
CA LEU A 574 14.65 9.07 4.89
C LEU A 574 14.94 7.57 4.91
N THR A 575 15.16 6.97 3.75
CA THR A 575 15.66 5.58 3.63
C THR A 575 16.96 5.55 2.83
N VAL A 576 17.85 4.64 3.19
CA VAL A 576 19.11 4.40 2.49
C VAL A 576 19.12 2.95 2.06
N HIS A 577 19.37 2.67 0.78
CA HIS A 577 19.67 1.30 0.34
C HIS A 577 20.87 1.25 -0.60
N VAL A 578 21.58 0.12 -0.56
CA VAL A 578 22.80 -0.10 -1.31
C VAL A 578 22.71 -1.42 -2.05
N ASP A 579 22.84 -1.35 -3.38
CA ASP A 579 22.78 -2.51 -4.25
C ASP A 579 24.13 -3.18 -4.48
N GLY A 580 24.08 -4.49 -4.73
CA GLY A 580 25.21 -5.40 -4.61
C GLY A 580 26.35 -5.18 -5.60
N ASP A 581 26.10 -4.49 -6.71
CA ASP A 581 26.99 -4.37 -7.87
C ASP A 581 28.37 -3.81 -7.52
N GLY A 582 29.40 -4.54 -7.91
CA GLY A 582 30.79 -4.14 -7.73
C GLY A 582 31.24 -4.12 -6.26
N PHE A 583 30.62 -4.91 -5.39
CA PHE A 583 31.19 -5.22 -4.06
C PHE A 583 32.63 -5.74 -4.18
N ALA A 584 32.90 -6.58 -5.20
CA ALA A 584 34.21 -7.11 -5.54
C ALA A 584 35.13 -6.13 -6.30
N SER A 585 34.63 -4.94 -6.69
CA SER A 585 35.44 -3.93 -7.40
C SER A 585 36.55 -3.38 -6.51
N ARG A 586 37.68 -3.00 -7.13
CA ARG A 586 38.80 -2.34 -6.43
C ARG A 586 38.69 -0.84 -6.54
N ALA A 587 39.00 -0.12 -5.46
CA ALA A 587 38.91 1.34 -5.47
C ALA A 587 40.14 2.01 -6.08
N GLU A 588 39.90 2.93 -7.01
CA GLU A 588 40.91 3.73 -7.74
C GLU A 588 41.38 4.93 -6.92
N ILE A 589 41.71 4.69 -5.64
CA ILE A 589 42.15 5.71 -4.68
C ILE A 589 43.38 5.22 -3.90
N PRO A 590 44.27 6.13 -3.43
CA PRO A 590 45.39 5.75 -2.56
C PRO A 590 44.90 5.02 -1.30
N GLY A 591 45.46 3.83 -1.02
CA GLY A 591 44.98 2.99 0.09
C GLY A 591 43.58 2.38 -0.13
N GLY A 592 43.14 2.26 -1.39
CA GLY A 592 41.90 1.62 -1.78
C GLY A 592 41.92 0.10 -1.54
N GLY A 593 40.86 -0.40 -0.90
CA GLY A 593 40.58 -1.82 -0.76
C GLY A 593 39.57 -2.31 -1.80
N PHE A 594 38.70 -3.23 -1.38
CA PHE A 594 37.46 -3.52 -2.10
C PHE A 594 36.43 -2.41 -1.89
N SER A 595 35.52 -2.21 -2.84
CA SER A 595 34.64 -1.04 -2.87
C SER A 595 33.68 -1.00 -1.66
N GLY A 596 33.14 -2.14 -1.24
CA GLY A 596 32.34 -2.26 -0.01
C GLY A 596 33.12 -1.96 1.27
N GLU A 597 34.43 -2.27 1.34
CA GLU A 597 35.28 -1.89 2.47
C GLU A 597 35.55 -0.38 2.51
N VAL A 598 35.74 0.23 1.33
CA VAL A 598 35.92 1.68 1.21
C VAL A 598 34.63 2.42 1.57
N LEU A 599 33.46 2.00 1.08
CA LEU A 599 32.18 2.59 1.50
C LEU A 599 31.92 2.42 2.99
N PHE A 600 32.25 1.25 3.57
CA PHE A 600 32.17 1.04 5.01
C PHE A 600 32.98 2.07 5.80
N ARG A 601 34.23 2.29 5.40
CA ARG A 601 35.17 3.21 6.08
C ARG A 601 34.85 4.69 5.85
N GLU A 602 34.53 5.08 4.62
CA GLU A 602 34.40 6.48 4.21
C GLU A 602 33.00 7.06 4.47
N ILE A 603 31.96 6.20 4.45
CA ILE A 603 30.54 6.58 4.51
C ILE A 603 29.84 5.90 5.70
N TRP A 604 29.77 4.57 5.75
CA TRP A 604 28.81 3.89 6.63
C TRP A 604 29.15 4.01 8.11
N ASP A 605 30.39 3.73 8.51
CA ASP A 605 30.84 3.88 9.90
C ASP A 605 30.96 5.36 10.34
N ARG A 606 31.07 6.28 9.37
CA ARG A 606 31.07 7.74 9.58
C ARG A 606 29.69 8.28 9.91
N TYR A 607 28.66 7.86 9.16
CA TYR A 607 27.31 8.44 9.25
C TYR A 607 26.33 7.63 10.10
N ARG A 608 26.45 6.29 10.10
CA ARG A 608 25.65 5.35 10.94
C ARG A 608 24.13 5.57 10.90
N LEU A 609 23.61 6.03 9.77
CA LEU A 609 22.17 6.05 9.48
C LEU A 609 21.66 4.61 9.27
N PRO A 610 20.38 4.32 9.58
CA PRO A 610 19.75 3.08 9.14
C PRO A 610 19.83 2.98 7.62
N MET A 611 20.31 1.84 7.14
CA MET A 611 20.40 1.52 5.71
C MET A 611 20.10 0.04 5.50
N THR A 612 19.73 -0.34 4.28
CA THR A 612 19.53 -1.74 3.91
C THR A 612 20.45 -2.09 2.75
N MET A 613 21.30 -3.10 2.91
CA MET A 613 22.36 -3.41 1.95
C MET A 613 22.23 -4.84 1.43
N SER A 614 22.27 -4.97 0.10
CA SER A 614 22.30 -6.25 -0.57
C SER A 614 23.72 -6.63 -1.04
N ILE A 615 23.92 -7.91 -1.38
CA ILE A 615 25.07 -8.40 -2.13
C ILE A 615 24.60 -9.40 -3.19
N ILE A 616 25.31 -9.46 -4.31
CA ILE A 616 25.16 -10.51 -5.33
C ILE A 616 25.97 -11.71 -4.86
N GLN A 617 25.37 -12.90 -4.71
CA GLN A 617 26.15 -14.08 -4.28
C GLN A 617 27.28 -14.38 -5.28
N GLY A 618 27.02 -14.28 -6.58
CA GLY A 618 27.97 -14.54 -7.66
C GLY A 618 29.23 -13.67 -7.68
N GLU A 619 29.23 -12.48 -7.04
CA GLU A 619 30.47 -11.70 -6.84
C GLU A 619 31.31 -12.17 -5.64
N VAL A 620 30.67 -12.77 -4.62
CA VAL A 620 31.27 -12.96 -3.30
C VAL A 620 31.67 -14.42 -3.04
N ALA A 621 30.81 -15.37 -3.41
CA ALA A 621 30.90 -16.75 -2.97
C ALA A 621 31.88 -17.62 -3.78
N SER A 622 32.24 -18.78 -3.22
CA SER A 622 33.12 -19.75 -3.86
C SER A 622 32.48 -20.50 -5.03
N ASP A 623 31.17 -20.38 -5.22
CA ASP A 623 30.40 -20.85 -6.38
C ASP A 623 30.04 -19.71 -7.36
N GLY A 624 30.63 -18.53 -7.21
CA GLY A 624 30.47 -17.38 -8.11
C GLY A 624 31.63 -17.19 -9.10
N MET A 625 31.69 -16.01 -9.72
CA MET A 625 32.74 -15.62 -10.69
C MET A 625 34.14 -15.53 -10.07
N TYR A 626 34.23 -15.17 -8.77
CA TYR A 626 35.48 -14.78 -8.13
C TYR A 626 35.88 -15.66 -6.92
N PRO A 627 35.95 -17.01 -7.05
CA PRO A 627 36.19 -17.92 -5.92
C PRO A 627 37.55 -17.71 -5.22
N LYS A 628 38.52 -17.09 -5.91
CA LYS A 628 39.83 -16.70 -5.36
C LYS A 628 39.77 -15.44 -4.47
N LEU A 629 38.66 -14.70 -4.50
CA LEU A 629 38.43 -13.48 -3.70
C LEU A 629 37.52 -13.72 -2.49
N THR A 630 36.72 -14.79 -2.47
CA THR A 630 35.78 -15.16 -1.39
C THR A 630 36.38 -15.06 0.00
N ALA A 631 37.60 -15.58 0.20
CA ALA A 631 38.32 -15.51 1.49
C ALA A 631 38.67 -14.09 1.97
N GLN A 632 38.55 -13.08 1.10
CA GLN A 632 38.68 -11.65 1.42
C GLN A 632 37.31 -10.95 1.44
N LEU A 633 36.39 -11.32 0.54
CA LEU A 633 35.08 -10.66 0.39
C LEU A 633 34.08 -11.04 1.48
N GLU A 634 33.95 -12.32 1.83
CA GLU A 634 33.00 -12.73 2.88
C GLU A 634 33.29 -12.12 4.26
N PRO A 635 34.56 -12.02 4.74
CA PRO A 635 34.86 -11.34 6.00
C PRO A 635 34.47 -9.86 5.99
N ILE A 636 34.55 -9.18 4.84
CA ILE A 636 34.11 -7.79 4.68
C ILE A 636 32.58 -7.73 4.78
N ALA A 637 31.86 -8.59 4.05
CA ALA A 637 30.40 -8.66 4.11
C ALA A 637 29.89 -8.99 5.53
N ARG A 638 30.47 -10.00 6.20
CA ARG A 638 30.18 -10.33 7.61
C ARG A 638 30.39 -9.14 8.55
N LYS A 639 31.49 -8.38 8.38
CA LYS A 639 31.78 -7.17 9.17
C LYS A 639 30.75 -6.07 8.97
N ILE A 640 30.21 -5.92 7.76
CA ILE A 640 29.18 -4.92 7.42
C ILE A 640 27.80 -5.36 7.95
N PHE A 641 27.37 -6.59 7.67
CA PHE A 641 26.09 -7.13 8.16
C PHE A 641 26.05 -7.28 9.70
N ALA A 642 27.19 -7.35 10.38
CA ALA A 642 27.27 -7.28 11.84
C ALA A 642 26.90 -5.90 12.43
N GLN A 643 26.83 -4.82 11.65
CA GLN A 643 26.55 -3.48 12.18
C GLN A 643 25.08 -3.32 12.60
N PRO A 644 24.78 -2.61 13.71
CA PRO A 644 23.41 -2.45 14.20
C PRO A 644 22.51 -1.58 13.30
N TYR A 645 23.09 -0.80 12.39
CA TYR A 645 22.39 0.13 11.50
C TYR A 645 22.32 -0.35 10.03
N VAL A 646 22.79 -1.56 9.72
CA VAL A 646 22.75 -2.14 8.37
C VAL A 646 21.78 -3.33 8.34
N GLU A 647 20.61 -3.18 7.75
CA GLU A 647 19.72 -4.29 7.45
C GLU A 647 20.26 -5.11 6.26
N VAL A 648 19.99 -6.42 6.26
CA VAL A 648 20.55 -7.39 5.30
C VAL A 648 19.53 -7.65 4.19
N ALA A 649 19.96 -7.52 2.94
CA ALA A 649 19.17 -7.83 1.75
C ALA A 649 19.90 -8.82 0.81
N SER A 650 19.16 -9.40 -0.14
CA SER A 650 19.70 -10.18 -1.27
C SER A 650 19.69 -9.34 -2.55
N HIS A 651 20.71 -9.49 -3.39
CA HIS A 651 20.74 -8.98 -4.78
C HIS A 651 20.84 -10.15 -5.78
N THR A 652 20.11 -11.23 -5.48
CA THR A 652 20.06 -12.50 -6.25
C THR A 652 21.39 -13.29 -6.25
N PHE A 653 21.48 -14.32 -7.10
CA PHE A 653 22.67 -15.14 -7.30
C PHE A 653 23.52 -14.65 -8.46
N SER A 654 22.94 -14.57 -9.67
CA SER A 654 23.63 -14.21 -10.92
C SER A 654 23.40 -12.78 -11.38
N HIS A 655 22.56 -12.00 -10.69
CA HIS A 655 22.16 -10.65 -11.09
C HIS A 655 21.57 -10.62 -12.52
N PRO A 656 20.34 -11.14 -12.71
CA PRO A 656 19.61 -10.99 -13.97
C PRO A 656 19.54 -9.52 -14.41
N PHE A 657 19.99 -9.25 -15.64
CA PHE A 657 19.96 -7.91 -16.25
C PHE A 657 18.60 -7.59 -16.87
N GLU A 658 17.94 -8.59 -17.46
CA GLU A 658 16.60 -8.47 -18.05
C GLU A 658 15.63 -9.46 -17.39
N TRP A 659 14.81 -9.00 -16.45
CA TRP A 659 13.90 -9.88 -15.72
C TRP A 659 12.81 -10.48 -16.63
N GLY A 660 12.46 -9.79 -17.72
CA GLY A 660 11.55 -10.29 -18.75
C GLY A 660 12.00 -11.59 -19.45
N ARG A 661 13.27 -12.00 -19.33
CA ARG A 661 13.78 -13.28 -19.86
C ARG A 661 13.81 -14.41 -18.85
N THR A 662 13.54 -14.14 -17.57
CA THR A 662 13.64 -15.13 -16.47
C THR A 662 12.49 -16.14 -16.42
N VAL A 663 11.48 -15.98 -17.29
CA VAL A 663 10.30 -16.87 -17.39
C VAL A 663 9.97 -17.19 -18.85
N PRO A 664 9.53 -18.43 -19.17
CA PRO A 664 9.04 -18.76 -20.51
C PRO A 664 7.81 -17.92 -20.88
N GLY A 665 7.75 -17.41 -22.12
CA GLY A 665 6.66 -16.54 -22.58
C GLY A 665 6.75 -15.09 -22.10
N GLY A 666 7.86 -14.69 -21.47
CA GLY A 666 8.15 -13.30 -21.11
C GLY A 666 8.35 -12.37 -22.32
N THR A 667 8.52 -11.07 -22.05
CA THR A 667 8.46 -9.98 -23.05
C THR A 667 9.43 -10.12 -24.22
N HIS A 668 10.53 -10.85 -24.06
CA HIS A 668 11.56 -11.10 -25.08
C HIS A 668 11.88 -12.59 -25.28
N SER A 669 10.91 -13.50 -25.05
CA SER A 669 11.16 -14.94 -25.17
C SER A 669 11.18 -15.45 -26.63
N GLU A 670 12.30 -15.25 -27.33
CA GLU A 670 12.88 -16.42 -27.99
C GLU A 670 13.49 -17.33 -26.91
N ASN A 671 13.45 -18.65 -27.09
CA ASN A 671 13.60 -19.58 -25.98
C ASN A 671 15.02 -19.55 -25.40
N ALA A 672 15.17 -19.10 -24.15
CA ALA A 672 16.45 -19.14 -23.44
C ALA A 672 16.99 -20.58 -23.40
N THR A 673 18.22 -20.75 -23.84
CA THR A 673 18.94 -22.02 -23.97
C THR A 673 20.14 -22.09 -23.03
N GLU A 674 20.60 -23.31 -22.79
CA GLU A 674 21.73 -23.61 -21.91
C GLU A 674 23.04 -23.08 -22.52
N GLY A 675 23.37 -21.81 -22.22
CA GLY A 675 24.53 -21.09 -22.77
C GLY A 675 24.33 -19.60 -23.09
N ASP A 676 23.15 -19.01 -22.81
CA ASP A 676 22.88 -17.59 -23.07
C ASP A 676 23.57 -16.64 -22.04
N ASP A 677 24.89 -16.48 -22.17
CA ASP A 677 25.77 -15.60 -21.35
C ASP A 677 25.40 -14.09 -21.39
N ASP A 678 24.43 -13.67 -22.22
CA ASP A 678 24.17 -12.26 -22.56
C ASP A 678 23.21 -11.51 -21.58
N PHE A 679 22.53 -12.17 -20.64
CA PHE A 679 21.50 -11.52 -19.78
C PHE A 679 21.64 -11.70 -18.25
N HIS A 680 22.72 -12.33 -17.76
CA HIS A 680 23.10 -12.32 -16.35
C HIS A 680 24.64 -12.42 -16.22
N LEU A 681 25.19 -12.38 -14.99
CA LEU A 681 26.63 -12.55 -14.79
C LEU A 681 27.10 -13.96 -15.22
N ALA A 682 28.23 -14.03 -15.92
CA ALA A 682 28.82 -15.26 -16.44
C ALA A 682 29.42 -16.14 -15.33
N ILE A 683 28.56 -16.85 -14.60
CA ILE A 683 28.95 -17.76 -13.51
C ILE A 683 29.22 -19.17 -14.08
N PRO A 684 30.44 -19.74 -13.92
CA PRO A 684 30.79 -21.02 -14.52
C PRO A 684 29.88 -22.18 -14.08
N GLY A 685 29.21 -22.81 -15.04
CA GLY A 685 28.35 -23.97 -14.80
C GLY A 685 26.99 -23.64 -14.16
N TYR A 686 26.55 -22.37 -14.26
CA TYR A 686 25.20 -21.97 -13.86
C TYR A 686 24.21 -21.97 -15.04
N THR A 687 22.94 -22.18 -14.74
CA THR A 687 21.81 -22.01 -15.67
C THR A 687 20.67 -21.36 -14.89
N MET A 688 20.06 -20.32 -15.46
CA MET A 688 19.09 -19.45 -14.79
C MET A 688 17.93 -20.23 -14.12
N ASP A 689 17.85 -20.18 -12.79
CA ASP A 689 16.77 -20.74 -11.98
C ASP A 689 16.31 -19.73 -10.90
N LEU A 690 15.03 -19.34 -10.96
CA LEU A 690 14.46 -18.34 -10.05
C LEU A 690 14.52 -18.71 -8.55
N LYS A 691 14.51 -20.01 -8.21
CA LYS A 691 14.66 -20.46 -6.82
C LYS A 691 16.11 -20.36 -6.36
N ARG A 692 17.08 -20.60 -7.25
CA ARG A 692 18.51 -20.41 -6.99
C ARG A 692 18.87 -18.93 -6.84
N GLU A 693 18.29 -18.07 -7.67
CA GLU A 693 18.41 -16.61 -7.58
C GLU A 693 17.88 -16.08 -6.24
N ILE A 694 16.64 -16.42 -5.91
CA ILE A 694 15.92 -15.81 -4.77
C ILE A 694 16.23 -16.59 -3.50
N GLY A 695 15.61 -17.76 -3.32
CA GLY A 695 15.75 -18.57 -2.10
C GLY A 695 17.19 -19.04 -1.85
N GLY A 696 17.89 -19.52 -2.88
CA GLY A 696 19.26 -20.02 -2.76
C GLY A 696 20.28 -18.94 -2.35
N SER A 697 20.14 -17.71 -2.87
CA SER A 697 20.99 -16.58 -2.45
C SER A 697 20.64 -16.11 -1.03
N ILE A 698 19.34 -16.05 -0.69
CA ILE A 698 18.86 -15.76 0.67
C ILE A 698 19.45 -16.75 1.68
N ASP A 699 19.39 -18.06 1.40
CA ASP A 699 19.95 -19.11 2.26
C ASP A 699 21.48 -19.02 2.38
N TYR A 700 22.19 -18.73 1.30
CA TYR A 700 23.64 -18.50 1.34
C TYR A 700 23.99 -17.31 2.25
N ILE A 701 23.30 -16.17 2.09
CA ILE A 701 23.53 -14.97 2.91
C ILE A 701 23.21 -15.27 4.38
N ASN A 702 22.04 -15.87 4.66
CA ASN A 702 21.60 -16.24 6.00
C ASN A 702 22.58 -17.18 6.72
N ARG A 703 23.14 -18.17 6.01
CA ARG A 703 24.05 -19.18 6.57
C ARG A 703 25.49 -18.69 6.71
N THR A 704 25.93 -17.79 5.83
CA THR A 704 27.37 -17.55 5.59
C THR A 704 27.80 -16.11 5.92
N LEU A 705 26.92 -15.12 5.74
CA LEU A 705 27.27 -13.70 5.82
C LEU A 705 26.51 -12.93 6.90
N ALA A 706 25.24 -13.25 7.13
CA ALA A 706 24.41 -12.62 8.14
C ALA A 706 24.79 -13.07 9.57
N PRO A 707 24.70 -12.20 10.59
CA PRO A 707 24.87 -12.62 11.97
C PRO A 707 23.58 -13.33 12.49
N PRO A 708 23.70 -14.23 13.47
CA PRO A 708 22.54 -14.92 14.06
C PRO A 708 21.46 -13.96 14.57
N GLY A 709 20.20 -14.29 14.30
CA GLY A 709 19.04 -13.46 14.69
C GLY A 709 18.76 -12.26 13.77
N LYS A 710 19.47 -12.12 12.65
CA LYS A 710 19.32 -11.01 11.69
C LYS A 710 19.38 -11.52 10.24
N PRO A 711 18.38 -12.31 9.79
CA PRO A 711 18.34 -12.84 8.44
C PRO A 711 18.15 -11.72 7.39
N VAL A 712 18.27 -12.09 6.12
CA VAL A 712 17.76 -11.31 4.99
C VAL A 712 16.29 -10.99 5.21
N SER A 713 15.91 -9.71 5.14
CA SER A 713 14.53 -9.24 5.30
C SER A 713 13.94 -8.69 4.00
N MET A 714 14.76 -8.47 2.97
CA MET A 714 14.34 -7.91 1.68
C MET A 714 15.19 -8.44 0.52
N LEU A 715 14.59 -8.55 -0.66
CA LEU A 715 15.29 -8.65 -1.94
C LEU A 715 15.26 -7.29 -2.64
N LEU A 716 16.42 -6.84 -3.11
CA LEU A 716 16.56 -5.67 -3.97
C LEU A 716 16.69 -6.18 -5.42
N TRP A 717 15.82 -5.75 -6.34
CA TRP A 717 15.81 -6.27 -7.72
C TRP A 717 17.01 -5.77 -8.52
N SER A 718 17.66 -6.67 -9.25
CA SER A 718 18.79 -6.39 -10.15
C SER A 718 18.34 -5.85 -11.51
N GLY A 719 19.30 -5.33 -12.30
CA GLY A 719 19.13 -5.12 -13.73
C GLY A 719 18.08 -4.07 -14.10
N ASP A 720 17.21 -4.38 -15.07
CA ASP A 720 16.05 -3.57 -15.47
C ASP A 720 15.05 -3.31 -14.33
N CYS A 721 15.16 -4.05 -13.21
CA CYS A 721 14.25 -4.01 -12.08
C CYS A 721 12.78 -4.26 -12.48
N GLN A 722 12.52 -5.14 -13.45
CA GLN A 722 11.16 -5.48 -13.91
C GLN A 722 10.77 -6.96 -13.62
N PRO A 723 10.78 -7.42 -12.36
CA PRO A 723 10.47 -8.80 -12.00
C PRO A 723 9.10 -9.26 -12.53
N PRO A 724 8.99 -10.50 -13.05
CA PRO A 724 7.70 -11.14 -13.32
C PRO A 724 7.00 -11.52 -12.00
N ALA A 725 5.69 -11.80 -12.08
CA ALA A 725 4.90 -12.17 -10.90
C ALA A 725 5.43 -13.44 -10.22
N GLU A 726 6.02 -14.36 -10.98
CA GLU A 726 6.68 -15.60 -10.56
C GLU A 726 7.84 -15.33 -9.60
N ALA A 727 8.62 -14.27 -9.85
CA ALA A 727 9.72 -13.86 -9.00
C ALA A 727 9.21 -13.22 -7.69
N ILE A 728 8.17 -12.38 -7.76
CA ILE A 728 7.57 -11.74 -6.57
C ILE A 728 6.95 -12.80 -5.65
N LYS A 729 6.23 -13.80 -6.20
CA LYS A 729 5.70 -14.94 -5.43
C LYS A 729 6.80 -15.70 -4.66
N LEU A 730 8.05 -15.70 -5.14
CA LEU A 730 9.19 -16.34 -4.46
C LEU A 730 9.77 -15.47 -3.33
N THR A 731 9.70 -14.13 -3.41
CA THR A 731 10.00 -13.27 -2.24
C THR A 731 8.95 -13.47 -1.14
N ASP A 732 7.68 -13.53 -1.52
CA ASP A 732 6.57 -13.76 -0.59
C ASP A 732 6.68 -15.13 0.11
N GLN A 733 7.01 -16.20 -0.64
CA GLN A 733 7.26 -17.55 -0.10
C GLN A 733 8.48 -17.63 0.81
N ALA A 734 9.52 -16.81 0.56
CA ALA A 734 10.69 -16.71 1.42
C ALA A 734 10.45 -15.82 2.66
N GLY A 735 9.29 -15.15 2.76
CA GLY A 735 8.97 -14.22 3.85
C GLY A 735 9.80 -12.93 3.82
N VAL A 736 10.37 -12.57 2.67
CA VAL A 736 11.16 -11.34 2.49
C VAL A 736 10.38 -10.31 1.67
N LEU A 737 10.57 -9.04 1.99
CA LEU A 737 9.99 -7.94 1.23
C LEU A 737 10.72 -7.75 -0.11
N ASN A 738 10.16 -6.97 -1.03
CA ASN A 738 10.81 -6.63 -2.30
C ASN A 738 10.83 -5.12 -2.53
N MET A 739 11.87 -4.60 -3.19
CA MET A 739 11.94 -3.21 -3.66
C MET A 739 12.92 -3.10 -4.83
N ASN A 740 12.62 -2.21 -5.78
CA ASN A 740 13.51 -1.52 -6.75
C ASN A 740 12.71 -1.15 -8.01
N GLY A 741 13.35 -0.45 -8.96
CA GLY A 741 12.70 0.13 -10.12
C GLY A 741 12.00 1.46 -9.80
N GLY A 742 11.51 2.14 -10.83
CA GLY A 742 10.84 3.45 -10.71
C GLY A 742 11.80 4.64 -10.85
N ASP A 743 12.00 5.09 -12.09
CA ASP A 743 12.88 6.19 -12.51
C ASP A 743 12.45 7.59 -12.07
N THR A 744 12.42 7.84 -10.76
CA THR A 744 12.17 9.18 -10.22
C THR A 744 13.44 10.02 -10.32
N LEU A 745 13.54 10.77 -11.42
CA LEU A 745 14.71 11.53 -11.88
C LEU A 745 14.37 13.00 -12.23
N ILE A 746 13.29 13.56 -11.69
CA ILE A 746 12.98 14.99 -11.83
C ILE A 746 14.16 15.85 -11.36
N THR A 747 14.60 16.79 -12.20
CA THR A 747 15.76 17.67 -11.94
C THR A 747 15.48 19.08 -12.46
N ARG A 748 16.28 20.07 -12.07
CA ARG A 748 16.10 21.47 -12.53
C ARG A 748 16.29 21.63 -14.05
N SER A 749 16.98 20.68 -14.69
CA SER A 749 17.12 20.60 -16.17
C SER A 749 16.00 19.80 -16.86
N ASN A 750 15.24 18.98 -16.12
CA ASN A 750 14.06 18.27 -16.61
C ASN A 750 12.93 18.36 -15.55
N PRO A 751 12.36 19.56 -15.30
CA PRO A 751 11.45 19.80 -14.19
C PRO A 751 10.01 19.40 -14.57
N THR A 752 9.75 18.10 -14.65
CA THR A 752 8.44 17.53 -15.05
C THR A 752 7.99 16.43 -14.10
N TRP A 753 6.68 16.36 -13.87
CA TRP A 753 6.02 15.29 -13.13
C TRP A 753 5.93 13.98 -13.93
N THR A 754 6.28 13.95 -15.22
CA THR A 754 6.48 12.69 -15.96
C THR A 754 7.74 11.95 -15.51
N ALA A 755 8.71 12.65 -14.91
CA ALA A 755 9.93 12.09 -14.31
C ALA A 755 9.76 11.77 -12.81
N ILE A 756 8.52 11.51 -12.37
CA ILE A 756 8.19 11.05 -11.01
C ILE A 756 7.32 9.79 -11.13
N SER A 757 7.91 8.64 -10.81
CA SER A 757 7.25 7.33 -10.88
C SER A 757 6.21 7.17 -9.77
N PRO A 758 5.25 6.22 -9.89
CA PRO A 758 4.37 5.84 -8.77
C PRO A 758 5.15 5.23 -7.59
N ILE A 759 4.42 4.77 -6.57
CA ILE A 759 5.03 4.08 -5.41
C ILE A 759 5.36 2.59 -5.68
N GLY A 760 4.90 2.06 -6.81
CA GLY A 760 5.01 0.67 -7.20
C GLY A 760 3.97 0.30 -8.25
N VAL A 761 3.90 -0.99 -8.62
CA VAL A 761 3.01 -1.50 -9.69
C VAL A 761 2.38 -2.85 -9.31
N ASN A 762 1.08 -2.98 -9.57
CA ASN A 762 0.36 -4.26 -9.48
C ASN A 762 0.65 -5.08 -10.74
N LYS A 763 1.12 -6.33 -10.57
CA LYS A 763 1.38 -7.29 -11.64
C LYS A 763 0.37 -8.45 -11.58
N ALA A 764 0.61 -9.53 -12.33
CA ALA A 764 -0.29 -10.67 -12.40
C ALA A 764 -0.50 -11.35 -11.02
N ASP A 765 -1.62 -12.07 -10.90
CA ASP A 765 -2.03 -12.83 -9.70
C ASP A 765 -2.04 -12.07 -8.37
N GLY A 766 -2.18 -10.73 -8.42
CA GLY A 766 -2.24 -9.88 -7.23
C GLY A 766 -0.87 -9.59 -6.60
N THR A 767 0.22 -9.89 -7.30
CA THR A 767 1.58 -9.53 -6.86
C THR A 767 1.82 -8.02 -6.99
N PHE A 768 2.61 -7.46 -6.06
CA PHE A 768 2.93 -6.03 -6.06
C PHE A 768 4.45 -5.81 -5.95
N GLN A 769 4.99 -5.03 -6.88
CA GLN A 769 6.36 -4.55 -6.81
C GLN A 769 6.39 -3.15 -6.19
N ILE A 770 7.29 -2.94 -5.22
CA ILE A 770 7.51 -1.64 -4.59
C ILE A 770 8.67 -0.92 -5.30
N PHE A 771 8.45 0.32 -5.73
CA PHE A 771 9.47 1.13 -6.40
C PHE A 771 10.33 1.91 -5.39
N ALA A 772 11.57 2.21 -5.80
CA ALA A 772 12.44 3.11 -5.05
C ALA A 772 11.84 4.54 -5.01
N PRO A 773 11.97 5.28 -3.90
CA PRO A 773 11.49 6.66 -3.86
C PRO A 773 12.23 7.62 -4.81
N ASN A 774 13.52 7.39 -5.05
CA ASN A 774 14.40 8.19 -5.91
C ASN A 774 15.41 7.26 -6.62
N GLN A 775 15.83 7.60 -7.85
CA GLN A 775 16.75 6.76 -8.62
C GLN A 775 18.21 6.80 -8.11
N ASN A 776 18.98 5.74 -8.40
CA ASN A 776 20.38 5.53 -8.05
C ASN A 776 21.40 6.42 -8.78
N GLU A 777 22.68 6.32 -8.42
CA GLU A 777 23.76 7.11 -9.05
C GLU A 777 24.02 6.76 -10.51
N ASN A 778 23.68 5.54 -10.94
CA ASN A 778 23.98 5.03 -12.29
C ASN A 778 23.43 5.97 -13.36
N VAL A 779 22.18 6.41 -13.19
CA VAL A 779 21.49 7.31 -14.14
C VAL A 779 22.06 8.73 -14.07
N TYR A 780 22.33 9.28 -12.87
CA TYR A 780 22.95 10.61 -12.74
C TYR A 780 24.41 10.66 -13.23
N THR A 781 25.07 9.51 -13.38
CA THR A 781 26.47 9.39 -13.82
C THR A 781 26.61 8.81 -15.23
N ASN A 782 25.54 8.80 -16.03
CA ASN A 782 25.52 8.32 -17.41
C ASN A 782 26.00 6.87 -17.55
N LEU A 783 25.30 5.95 -16.89
CA LEU A 783 25.63 4.52 -16.84
C LEU A 783 27.06 4.26 -16.35
N TRP A 784 27.45 4.97 -15.28
CA TRP A 784 28.80 4.99 -14.69
C TRP A 784 29.94 5.41 -15.67
N HIS A 785 29.65 5.94 -16.85
CA HIS A 785 30.68 6.53 -17.74
C HIS A 785 31.16 7.91 -17.27
N GLY A 786 30.41 8.56 -16.39
CA GLY A 786 30.72 9.83 -15.76
C GLY A 786 29.95 11.02 -16.35
N PRO A 787 30.02 12.20 -15.70
CA PRO A 787 30.91 12.52 -14.59
C PRO A 787 30.53 11.84 -13.27
N TYR A 788 31.50 11.20 -12.60
CA TYR A 788 31.29 10.43 -11.37
C TYR A 788 30.85 11.26 -10.14
N TYR A 789 30.78 12.60 -10.24
CA TYR A 789 30.16 13.46 -9.24
C TYR A 789 28.67 13.74 -9.52
N GLY A 790 28.11 13.21 -10.62
CA GLY A 790 26.75 13.51 -11.09
C GLY A 790 25.65 13.24 -10.05
N PHE A 791 25.86 12.28 -9.14
CA PHE A 791 24.91 11.98 -8.07
C PHE A 791 24.64 13.15 -7.10
N GLU A 792 25.50 14.19 -7.06
CA GLU A 792 25.17 15.42 -6.33
C GLU A 792 23.83 16.05 -6.77
N ARG A 793 23.37 15.73 -7.99
CA ARG A 793 22.09 16.20 -8.55
C ARG A 793 20.85 15.53 -7.96
N VAL A 794 20.96 14.41 -7.22
CA VAL A 794 19.82 13.81 -6.52
C VAL A 794 19.20 14.78 -5.49
N ILE A 795 19.98 15.77 -5.03
CA ILE A 795 19.51 16.87 -4.19
C ILE A 795 18.43 17.71 -4.91
N GLU A 796 18.58 17.95 -6.23
CA GLU A 796 17.54 18.62 -7.03
C GLU A 796 16.22 17.82 -7.00
N THR A 797 16.33 16.50 -7.11
CA THR A 797 15.20 15.56 -7.08
C THR A 797 14.55 15.53 -5.70
N PHE A 798 15.33 15.58 -4.61
CA PHE A 798 14.79 15.69 -3.24
C PHE A 798 14.01 16.98 -3.02
N GLU A 799 14.49 18.12 -3.51
CA GLU A 799 13.80 19.42 -3.42
C GLU A 799 12.49 19.43 -4.23
N LEU A 800 12.57 19.05 -5.51
CA LEU A 800 11.44 19.08 -6.45
C LEU A 800 10.37 18.02 -6.14
N THR A 801 10.66 17.06 -5.26
CA THR A 801 9.69 16.09 -4.71
C THR A 801 9.21 16.42 -3.28
N ASP A 802 9.65 17.54 -2.67
CA ASP A 802 9.06 18.10 -1.44
C ASP A 802 8.08 19.25 -1.72
N ARG A 803 8.40 20.09 -2.73
CA ARG A 803 7.71 21.37 -2.97
C ARG A 803 7.40 21.61 -4.45
N PRO A 804 6.24 22.23 -4.78
CA PRO A 804 5.20 22.69 -3.85
C PRO A 804 4.40 21.54 -3.22
N TYR A 805 4.35 20.37 -3.86
CA TYR A 805 3.71 19.14 -3.38
C TYR A 805 4.78 18.11 -2.98
N ARG A 806 4.54 17.34 -1.92
CA ARG A 806 5.42 16.22 -1.51
C ARG A 806 4.96 14.93 -2.19
N PHE A 807 5.75 14.44 -3.16
CA PHE A 807 5.41 13.24 -3.94
C PHE A 807 6.12 11.97 -3.45
N LYS A 808 7.26 12.09 -2.77
CA LYS A 808 8.10 10.96 -2.36
C LYS A 808 8.67 11.18 -0.95
N SER A 809 9.10 10.11 -0.29
CA SER A 809 10.12 10.16 0.78
C SER A 809 11.48 10.62 0.21
N VAL A 810 12.51 10.72 1.04
CA VAL A 810 13.91 10.90 0.59
C VAL A 810 14.57 9.53 0.55
N ASN A 811 15.23 9.19 -0.56
CA ASN A 811 16.00 7.96 -0.66
C ASN A 811 17.41 8.21 -1.19
N ILE A 812 18.42 7.80 -0.41
CA ILE A 812 19.79 7.66 -0.92
C ILE A 812 19.93 6.21 -1.41
N TYR A 813 19.82 6.03 -2.73
CA TYR A 813 20.01 4.76 -3.45
C TYR A 813 21.30 4.87 -4.27
N TYR A 814 22.17 3.86 -4.18
CA TYR A 814 23.42 3.75 -4.93
C TYR A 814 23.95 2.30 -4.86
N HIS A 815 25.03 1.99 -5.57
CA HIS A 815 25.60 0.64 -5.61
C HIS A 815 26.96 0.56 -4.91
N ASN A 816 27.45 -0.65 -4.66
CA ASN A 816 28.76 -0.85 -4.05
C ASN A 816 29.91 -0.26 -4.88
N TYR A 817 29.82 -0.23 -6.21
CA TYR A 817 30.85 0.38 -7.08
C TYR A 817 31.06 1.88 -6.86
N SER A 818 30.15 2.60 -6.20
CA SER A 818 30.36 4.02 -5.86
C SER A 818 31.58 4.27 -4.97
N GLY A 819 32.02 3.27 -4.21
CA GLY A 819 33.27 3.32 -3.45
C GLY A 819 34.53 3.42 -4.30
N THR A 820 34.45 3.16 -5.61
CA THR A 820 35.65 3.05 -6.46
C THR A 820 36.27 4.38 -6.83
N LYS A 821 35.52 5.49 -6.89
CA LYS A 821 36.00 6.78 -7.41
C LYS A 821 35.97 7.86 -6.31
N ALA A 822 37.08 8.60 -6.17
CA ALA A 822 37.17 9.73 -5.23
C ALA A 822 36.08 10.81 -5.45
N ALA A 823 35.63 11.00 -6.70
CA ALA A 823 34.56 11.92 -7.06
C ALA A 823 33.18 11.45 -6.57
N SER A 824 32.84 10.16 -6.70
CA SER A 824 31.58 9.63 -6.15
C SER A 824 31.60 9.63 -4.63
N LEU A 825 32.71 9.23 -3.98
CA LEU A 825 32.87 9.36 -2.53
C LEU A 825 32.72 10.81 -2.02
N LYS A 826 33.05 11.82 -2.84
CA LYS A 826 32.77 13.23 -2.52
C LYS A 826 31.28 13.57 -2.69
N ALA A 827 30.66 13.12 -3.78
CA ALA A 827 29.23 13.30 -4.05
C ALA A 827 28.36 12.65 -2.95
N LEU A 828 28.63 11.39 -2.60
CA LEU A 828 27.97 10.68 -1.51
C LEU A 828 28.09 11.45 -0.19
N ARG A 829 29.29 11.89 0.22
CA ARG A 829 29.44 12.72 1.44
C ARG A 829 28.56 13.98 1.40
N LYS A 830 28.53 14.70 0.28
CA LYS A 830 27.66 15.88 0.12
C LYS A 830 26.17 15.53 0.21
N VAL A 831 25.73 14.39 -0.33
CA VAL A 831 24.34 13.91 -0.23
C VAL A 831 23.98 13.51 1.20
N TYR A 832 24.87 12.79 1.91
CA TYR A 832 24.71 12.44 3.33
C TYR A 832 24.71 13.67 4.25
N ASP A 833 25.65 14.61 4.04
CA ASP A 833 25.71 15.88 4.78
C ASP A 833 24.46 16.74 4.50
N TYR A 834 23.93 16.73 3.26
CA TYR A 834 22.67 17.39 2.92
C TYR A 834 21.49 16.78 3.69
N VAL A 835 21.24 15.46 3.63
CA VAL A 835 20.06 14.88 4.30
C VAL A 835 20.11 15.03 5.83
N LEU A 836 21.31 15.07 6.42
CA LEU A 836 21.50 15.34 7.86
C LEU A 836 21.24 16.79 8.26
N SER A 837 21.20 17.73 7.30
CA SER A 837 20.76 19.12 7.52
C SER A 837 19.24 19.29 7.44
N GLN A 838 18.50 18.29 6.95
CA GLN A 838 17.06 18.36 6.70
C GLN A 838 16.22 17.75 7.85
N PRO A 839 14.96 18.16 8.03
CA PRO A 839 14.08 17.64 9.08
C PRO A 839 13.47 16.27 8.71
N LEU A 840 14.35 15.27 8.55
CA LEU A 840 13.98 13.92 8.10
C LEU A 840 13.92 12.90 9.24
N MET A 841 13.15 11.84 9.06
CA MET A 841 13.07 10.70 9.96
C MET A 841 13.74 9.47 9.31
N PRO A 842 14.95 9.07 9.75
CA PRO A 842 15.64 7.91 9.20
C PRO A 842 14.98 6.59 9.59
N VAL A 843 14.73 5.73 8.60
CA VAL A 843 14.12 4.40 8.73
C VAL A 843 14.83 3.40 7.81
N HIS A 844 14.66 2.10 8.04
CA HIS A 844 15.14 1.09 7.09
C HIS A 844 14.26 1.03 5.84
N ALA A 845 14.74 0.36 4.79
CA ALA A 845 13.95 0.17 3.57
C ALA A 845 12.71 -0.71 3.82
N THR A 846 12.79 -1.72 4.69
CA THR A 846 11.63 -2.54 5.05
C THR A 846 10.54 -1.75 5.78
N ASP A 847 10.87 -0.74 6.58
CA ASP A 847 9.88 0.17 7.19
C ASP A 847 9.12 0.98 6.13
N TYR A 848 9.82 1.41 5.07
CA TYR A 848 9.20 2.08 3.94
C TYR A 848 8.32 1.12 3.13
N VAL A 849 8.82 -0.07 2.81
CA VAL A 849 8.06 -1.08 2.05
C VAL A 849 6.79 -1.51 2.80
N ARG A 850 6.86 -1.75 4.12
CA ARG A 850 5.68 -2.02 4.96
C ARG A 850 4.64 -0.88 4.90
N LYS A 851 5.08 0.38 4.91
CA LYS A 851 4.18 1.54 4.75
C LYS A 851 3.51 1.58 3.37
N VAL A 852 4.19 1.13 2.32
CA VAL A 852 3.60 1.02 0.98
C VAL A 852 2.60 -0.14 0.91
N ILE A 853 2.87 -1.28 1.56
CA ILE A 853 1.93 -2.40 1.66
C ILE A 853 0.67 -2.00 2.44
N ASP A 854 0.83 -1.38 3.62
CA ASP A 854 -0.31 -0.85 4.39
C ASP A 854 -1.05 0.23 3.61
N TRP A 855 -0.35 1.12 2.87
CA TRP A 855 -0.99 2.09 1.97
C TRP A 855 -1.89 1.43 0.92
N GLN A 856 -1.50 0.27 0.38
CA GLN A 856 -2.32 -0.48 -0.59
C GLN A 856 -3.58 -1.02 0.08
N GLY A 857 -3.46 -1.59 1.29
CA GLY A 857 -4.58 -2.20 2.00
C GLY A 857 -5.52 -1.21 2.70
N MET A 858 -5.01 -0.05 3.15
CA MET A 858 -5.66 0.80 4.15
C MET A 858 -7.07 1.27 3.77
N ALA A 859 -8.04 0.91 4.60
CA ALA A 859 -9.42 1.35 4.47
C ALA A 859 -9.58 2.80 4.96
N VAL A 860 -10.37 3.58 4.23
CA VAL A 860 -10.84 4.91 4.64
C VAL A 860 -12.36 4.91 4.50
N ALA A 861 -13.08 5.27 5.56
CA ALA A 861 -14.54 5.28 5.60
C ALA A 861 -15.07 6.52 6.33
N ARG A 862 -16.24 7.01 5.94
CA ARG A 862 -16.96 8.07 6.66
C ARG A 862 -18.03 7.47 7.56
N GLU A 863 -18.23 8.05 8.74
CA GLU A 863 -19.40 7.76 9.58
C GLU A 863 -20.65 8.45 8.99
N LEU A 864 -21.79 7.76 9.00
CA LEU A 864 -23.05 8.33 8.55
C LEU A 864 -23.67 9.28 9.59
N GLY A 865 -24.55 10.16 9.11
CA GLY A 865 -25.32 11.06 9.97
C GLY A 865 -24.69 12.44 10.21
N GLY A 866 -23.70 12.82 9.40
CA GLY A 866 -23.43 14.23 9.14
C GLY A 866 -24.55 14.84 8.30
N ASP A 867 -25.50 15.50 8.95
CA ASP A 867 -26.03 16.76 8.41
C ASP A 867 -24.87 17.78 8.30
N ALA A 868 -25.01 18.83 7.50
CA ALA A 868 -24.04 19.93 7.44
C ALA A 868 -23.81 20.64 8.79
N THR A 869 -24.62 20.33 9.81
CA THR A 869 -24.48 20.80 11.20
C THR A 869 -23.66 19.89 12.11
N GLN A 870 -23.38 18.62 11.76
CA GLN A 870 -22.54 17.73 12.57
C GLN A 870 -21.13 17.58 11.98
N PRO A 871 -20.07 17.55 12.81
CA PRO A 871 -18.71 17.33 12.35
C PRO A 871 -18.55 15.95 11.71
N ALA A 872 -18.07 15.92 10.46
CA ALA A 872 -17.67 14.69 9.80
C ALA A 872 -16.67 13.90 10.65
N SER A 873 -16.80 12.59 10.69
CA SER A 873 -15.89 11.70 11.39
C SER A 873 -15.46 10.57 10.46
N TRP A 874 -14.15 10.32 10.41
CA TRP A 874 -13.52 9.35 9.50
C TRP A 874 -12.95 8.17 10.28
N ILE A 875 -13.18 6.96 9.79
CA ILE A 875 -12.48 5.75 10.20
C ILE A 875 -11.35 5.49 9.21
N VAL A 876 -10.14 5.28 9.73
CA VAL A 876 -8.96 4.87 8.97
C VAL A 876 -8.42 3.58 9.60
N ARG A 877 -8.21 2.53 8.80
CA ARG A 877 -7.77 1.21 9.29
C ARG A 877 -6.78 0.53 8.36
N GLY A 878 -5.78 -0.13 8.95
CA GLY A 878 -4.70 -0.84 8.27
C GLY A 878 -3.93 -1.77 9.22
N ASP A 879 -2.74 -2.20 8.81
CA ASP A 879 -1.90 -3.14 9.58
C ASP A 879 -1.08 -2.48 10.71
N ALA A 880 -1.12 -1.13 10.79
CA ALA A 880 -0.39 -0.24 11.71
C ALA A 880 1.02 0.20 11.27
N SER A 881 1.51 -0.23 10.10
CA SER A 881 2.80 0.23 9.56
C SER A 881 2.75 1.68 9.08
N LEU A 882 1.64 2.09 8.44
CA LEU A 882 1.42 3.45 7.96
C LEU A 882 0.64 4.28 9.00
N ARG A 883 1.29 5.35 9.45
CA ARG A 883 0.85 6.15 10.61
C ARG A 883 0.66 7.63 10.27
N ASN A 884 0.27 7.92 9.02
CA ASN A 884 0.12 9.28 8.53
C ASN A 884 -0.90 9.36 7.38
N VAL A 885 -1.83 10.31 7.50
CA VAL A 885 -2.77 10.67 6.43
C VAL A 885 -2.74 12.18 6.18
N ARG A 886 -2.94 12.59 4.93
CA ARG A 886 -3.04 13.97 4.46
C ARG A 886 -4.51 14.36 4.29
N TRP A 887 -4.93 15.46 4.89
CA TRP A 887 -6.28 16.01 4.76
C TRP A 887 -6.22 17.39 4.09
N THR A 888 -7.06 17.59 3.07
CA THR A 888 -7.14 18.86 2.31
C THR A 888 -8.58 19.34 2.10
N GLY A 889 -9.53 18.90 2.94
CA GLY A 889 -10.85 19.51 3.01
C GLY A 889 -10.82 20.80 3.83
N ALA A 890 -11.98 21.47 3.95
CA ALA A 890 -12.07 22.75 4.67
C ALA A 890 -11.89 22.58 6.18
N ASP A 891 -12.54 21.58 6.78
CA ASP A 891 -12.54 21.33 8.22
C ASP A 891 -11.14 21.02 8.78
N LEU A 892 -10.95 21.27 10.07
CA LEU A 892 -9.70 20.95 10.77
C LEU A 892 -9.86 19.64 11.56
N PRO A 893 -8.82 18.82 11.74
CA PRO A 893 -8.85 17.74 12.71
C PRO A 893 -9.02 18.26 14.14
N ASP A 894 -9.67 17.45 14.98
CA ASP A 894 -9.66 17.57 16.44
C ASP A 894 -8.87 16.40 17.04
N VAL A 895 -7.61 16.65 17.40
CA VAL A 895 -6.73 15.65 18.03
C VAL A 895 -7.24 15.20 19.41
N ALA A 896 -8.00 16.05 20.12
CA ALA A 896 -8.48 15.75 21.46
C ALA A 896 -9.76 14.91 21.47
N GLY A 897 -10.67 15.13 20.51
CA GLY A 897 -11.87 14.31 20.28
C GLY A 897 -11.63 13.04 19.45
N SER A 898 -10.48 12.92 18.78
CA SER A 898 -10.11 11.75 17.97
C SER A 898 -9.60 10.56 18.79
N GLN A 899 -9.68 9.37 18.20
CA GLN A 899 -9.07 8.14 18.71
C GLN A 899 -7.96 7.69 17.75
N GLY A 900 -6.83 7.24 18.27
CA GLY A 900 -5.66 6.83 17.48
C GLY A 900 -4.86 7.98 16.85
N VAL A 901 -5.28 9.24 17.01
CA VAL A 901 -4.55 10.42 16.50
C VAL A 901 -3.61 10.96 17.58
N THR A 902 -2.34 11.22 17.21
CA THR A 902 -1.28 11.70 18.12
C THR A 902 -0.99 13.20 18.00
N GLY A 903 -1.29 13.80 16.84
CA GLY A 903 -1.05 15.21 16.54
C GLY A 903 -1.28 15.58 15.07
N THR A 904 -0.92 16.82 14.71
CA THR A 904 -1.00 17.31 13.33
C THR A 904 0.21 18.16 12.94
N SER A 905 0.42 18.34 11.63
CA SER A 905 1.45 19.25 11.09
C SER A 905 1.07 19.77 9.69
N PRO A 906 1.50 20.96 9.24
CA PRO A 906 1.20 21.46 7.90
C PRO A 906 1.69 20.53 6.77
N ALA A 907 0.86 20.30 5.75
CA ALA A 907 1.22 19.46 4.59
C ALA A 907 1.72 20.30 3.39
N PRO A 908 2.81 19.90 2.71
CA PRO A 908 3.14 20.44 1.39
C PRO A 908 2.02 20.17 0.38
N GLY A 909 1.70 21.17 -0.44
CA GLY A 909 0.53 21.17 -1.31
C GLY A 909 -0.73 21.78 -0.70
N GLY A 910 -0.70 22.15 0.59
CA GLY A 910 -1.84 22.66 1.34
C GLY A 910 -2.54 21.57 2.17
N GLY A 911 -3.31 22.01 3.16
CA GLY A 911 -3.93 21.13 4.15
C GLY A 911 -2.97 20.72 5.28
N VAL A 912 -3.32 19.63 5.96
CA VAL A 912 -2.60 19.12 7.14
C VAL A 912 -2.30 17.63 7.02
N TYR A 913 -1.19 17.21 7.60
CA TYR A 913 -0.94 15.84 7.99
C TYR A 913 -1.55 15.57 9.36
N VAL A 914 -2.20 14.41 9.49
CA VAL A 914 -2.73 13.87 10.74
C VAL A 914 -1.88 12.66 11.10
N HIS A 915 -1.23 12.73 12.26
CA HIS A 915 -0.34 11.70 12.76
C HIS A 915 -1.18 10.63 13.48
N LEU A 916 -0.99 9.37 13.12
CA LEU A 916 -1.71 8.23 13.71
C LEU A 916 -0.76 7.42 14.59
N ALA A 917 -1.28 6.78 15.63
CA ALA A 917 -0.49 5.94 16.54
C ALA A 917 -0.40 4.50 16.07
N ASP A 918 -1.53 3.96 15.60
CA ASP A 918 -1.77 2.53 15.46
C ASP A 918 -2.74 2.28 14.29
N GLY A 919 -2.92 1.02 13.87
CA GLY A 919 -3.66 0.60 12.67
C GLY A 919 -5.18 0.79 12.70
N ALA A 920 -5.72 1.48 13.69
CA ALA A 920 -7.12 1.92 13.72
C ALA A 920 -7.21 3.32 14.33
N SER A 921 -7.86 4.23 13.60
CA SER A 921 -8.07 5.62 14.05
C SER A 921 -9.48 6.08 13.71
N ARG A 922 -10.06 6.89 14.60
CA ARG A 922 -11.28 7.66 14.38
C ARG A 922 -10.93 9.15 14.43
N ILE A 923 -10.84 9.78 13.26
CA ILE A 923 -10.50 11.20 13.12
C ILE A 923 -11.80 12.01 13.19
N VAL A 924 -11.94 12.81 14.25
CA VAL A 924 -13.01 13.82 14.37
C VAL A 924 -12.56 15.08 13.64
N MET A 925 -13.44 15.65 12.82
CA MET A 925 -13.25 16.95 12.20
C MET A 925 -13.96 18.06 13.00
N ARG A 926 -13.62 19.32 12.76
CA ARG A 926 -14.30 20.49 13.32
C ARG A 926 -14.33 21.64 12.31
N ALA A 927 -15.44 22.36 12.28
CA ALA A 927 -15.65 23.47 11.35
C ALA A 927 -14.58 24.57 11.53
N PRO A 928 -14.08 25.21 10.45
CA PRO A 928 -12.99 26.19 10.54
C PRO A 928 -13.32 27.40 11.42
N ASN A 929 -14.59 27.81 11.39
CA ASN A 929 -15.10 29.00 12.05
C ASN A 929 -15.71 28.69 13.44
N ALA A 930 -15.51 27.47 13.98
CA ALA A 930 -15.87 27.18 15.36
C ALA A 930 -15.12 28.15 16.28
N ALA A 931 -15.85 28.96 17.05
CA ALA A 931 -15.34 30.14 17.77
C ALA A 931 -14.50 29.80 19.03
N SER A 932 -13.68 28.77 18.93
CA SER A 932 -12.86 28.21 20.00
C SER A 932 -11.49 27.78 19.46
N ALA A 933 -10.76 28.72 18.87
CA ALA A 933 -9.31 28.63 18.65
C ALA A 933 -8.48 28.44 19.95
N ALA A 934 -9.15 28.36 21.11
CA ALA A 934 -8.62 28.04 22.42
C ALA A 934 -9.32 26.83 23.09
N ALA A 935 -9.97 25.94 22.32
CA ALA A 935 -10.61 24.72 22.85
C ALA A 935 -9.58 23.67 23.32
N ALA A 936 -9.04 23.85 24.53
CA ALA A 936 -8.47 22.79 25.38
C ALA A 936 -7.55 21.76 24.67
N SER A 937 -6.56 22.23 23.90
CA SER A 937 -5.56 21.39 23.23
C SER A 937 -4.61 20.73 24.24
N GLY A 938 -5.06 19.65 24.89
CA GLY A 938 -4.19 18.78 25.68
C GLY A 938 -3.12 18.09 24.80
N PRO A 939 -1.97 17.69 25.35
CA PRO A 939 -0.72 17.60 24.59
C PRO A 939 -0.72 16.70 23.37
N GLU A 940 -0.15 17.21 22.28
CA GLU A 940 -0.04 16.51 20.99
C GLU A 940 1.39 16.49 20.45
N ILE A 941 1.70 15.49 19.62
CA ILE A 941 2.97 15.35 18.91
C ILE A 941 3.00 16.36 17.75
N ALA A 942 3.86 17.37 17.86
CA ALA A 942 4.04 18.36 16.79
C ALA A 942 5.10 17.93 15.76
N GLU A 943 6.12 17.21 16.21
CA GLU A 943 7.20 16.62 15.40
C GLU A 943 7.77 15.41 16.17
N ALA A 944 8.09 14.31 15.49
CA ALA A 944 8.98 13.29 16.05
C ALA A 944 9.91 12.70 14.98
N SER A 945 11.10 12.29 15.41
CA SER A 945 12.08 11.53 14.61
C SER A 945 12.15 10.09 15.11
N GLY A 946 10.99 9.43 15.13
CA GLY A 946 10.80 8.10 15.68
C GLY A 946 9.34 7.68 15.64
N PHE A 947 9.09 6.40 15.90
CA PHE A 947 7.77 5.80 15.90
C PHE A 947 7.07 6.04 17.25
N VAL A 948 5.84 6.54 17.19
CA VAL A 948 4.89 6.64 18.31
C VAL A 948 3.86 5.52 18.13
N ARG A 949 3.65 4.69 19.15
CA ARG A 949 2.70 3.55 19.12
C ARG A 949 1.93 3.43 20.45
N ASN A 950 0.83 2.68 20.47
CA ASN A 950 0.00 2.41 21.65
C ASN A 950 -0.46 3.70 22.38
N TRP A 951 -0.97 4.68 21.63
CA TRP A 951 -1.33 6.00 22.17
C TRP A 951 -2.66 5.94 22.94
N GLN A 952 -2.59 6.17 24.25
CA GLN A 952 -3.74 6.11 25.16
C GLN A 952 -3.89 7.45 25.88
N ARG A 953 -4.97 8.19 25.58
CA ARG A 953 -5.36 9.42 26.28
C ARG A 953 -6.49 9.12 27.27
N THR A 954 -6.38 9.62 28.49
CA THR A 954 -7.36 9.43 29.59
C THR A 954 -7.55 10.72 30.38
N GLY A 955 -8.72 10.90 30.98
CA GLY A 955 -9.14 12.16 31.63
C GLY A 955 -10.00 13.04 30.74
N GLN A 956 -10.39 14.22 31.25
CA GLN A 956 -11.22 15.21 30.55
C GLN A 956 -10.77 16.63 30.89
N GLY A 957 -11.02 17.58 29.98
CA GLY A 957 -10.57 18.97 30.13
C GLY A 957 -9.04 19.07 30.16
N SER A 958 -8.50 19.87 31.06
CA SER A 958 -7.06 20.06 31.30
C SER A 958 -6.40 18.90 32.06
N ALA A 959 -7.15 18.20 32.92
CA ALA A 959 -6.67 17.06 33.69
C ALA A 959 -6.57 15.79 32.83
N GLN A 960 -5.46 15.67 32.09
CA GLN A 960 -5.20 14.55 31.16
C GLN A 960 -3.98 13.73 31.58
N ARG A 961 -4.08 12.41 31.40
CA ARG A 961 -2.94 11.47 31.38
C ARG A 961 -2.87 10.84 29.99
N ILE A 962 -1.72 10.96 29.34
CA ILE A 962 -1.41 10.34 28.05
C ILE A 962 -0.27 9.34 28.25
N ARG A 963 -0.37 8.17 27.62
CA ARG A 963 0.69 7.16 27.55
C ARG A 963 0.93 6.73 26.11
N PHE A 964 2.19 6.46 25.76
CA PHE A 964 2.58 5.87 24.48
C PHE A 964 3.96 5.22 24.57
N ASP A 965 4.26 4.36 23.60
CA ASP A 965 5.62 3.84 23.37
C ASP A 965 6.34 4.72 22.34
N PHE A 966 7.63 5.01 22.59
CA PHE A 966 8.48 5.74 21.66
C PHE A 966 9.79 5.00 21.33
N SER A 967 10.24 5.08 20.09
CA SER A 967 11.42 4.34 19.59
C SER A 967 11.95 4.93 18.27
N GLY A 968 13.22 4.70 17.93
CA GLY A 968 13.77 5.10 16.62
C GLY A 968 15.27 4.83 16.45
N TYR A 969 15.73 4.78 15.20
CA TYR A 969 17.08 4.33 14.85
C TYR A 969 18.20 5.34 15.10
N PHE A 970 17.95 6.64 14.84
CA PHE A 970 19.01 7.64 14.77
C PHE A 970 18.58 8.95 15.42
N LYS A 971 19.25 9.31 16.53
CA LYS A 971 18.98 10.52 17.34
C LYS A 971 17.47 10.77 17.57
N PRO A 972 16.71 9.77 18.05
CA PRO A 972 15.27 9.89 18.15
C PRO A 972 14.87 10.95 19.17
N PHE A 973 13.78 11.65 18.88
CA PHE A 973 13.20 12.69 19.72
C PHE A 973 11.71 12.88 19.39
N PHE A 974 10.96 13.46 20.32
CA PHE A 974 9.62 13.99 20.07
C PHE A 974 9.47 15.42 20.58
N ARG A 975 8.52 16.17 20.00
CA ARG A 975 8.09 17.51 20.42
C ARG A 975 6.63 17.49 20.83
N LEU A 976 6.32 18.04 22.00
CA LEU A 976 4.96 18.25 22.46
C LEU A 976 4.54 19.72 22.29
N ALA A 977 3.38 19.94 21.66
CA ALA A 977 2.64 21.20 21.76
C ALA A 977 1.61 21.12 22.91
N GLY A 978 1.23 22.27 23.47
CA GLY A 978 0.21 22.34 24.53
C GLY A 978 0.62 21.74 25.89
N ALA A 979 1.91 21.51 26.11
CA ALA A 979 2.44 20.72 27.24
C ALA A 979 3.01 21.54 28.40
N ASP A 980 2.90 22.88 28.38
CA ASP A 980 3.56 23.79 29.33
C ASP A 980 3.12 23.62 30.80
N ARG A 981 1.99 22.94 31.05
CA ARG A 981 1.44 22.61 32.39
C ARG A 981 1.55 21.12 32.75
N CYS A 982 2.33 20.35 31.99
CA CYS A 982 2.37 18.90 32.11
C CYS A 982 3.73 18.39 32.61
N ARG A 983 3.70 17.31 33.37
CA ARG A 983 4.89 16.56 33.81
C ARG A 983 5.07 15.37 32.87
N ILE A 984 6.28 15.18 32.36
CA ILE A 984 6.63 14.06 31.47
C ILE A 984 7.54 13.10 32.23
N ALA A 985 7.31 11.81 32.07
CA ALA A 985 8.21 10.75 32.52
C ALA A 985 8.52 9.81 31.35
N ILE A 986 9.75 9.30 31.31
CA ILE A 986 10.22 8.30 30.35
C ILE A 986 10.77 7.12 31.16
N ASP A 987 10.28 5.91 30.88
CA ASP A 987 10.58 4.68 31.63
C ASP A 987 10.38 4.84 33.15
N GLY A 988 9.29 5.52 33.52
CA GLY A 988 8.92 5.85 34.90
C GLY A 988 9.73 6.98 35.56
N LYS A 989 10.75 7.54 34.89
CA LYS A 989 11.62 8.59 35.43
C LYS A 989 11.17 9.98 34.94
N PRO A 990 10.92 10.95 35.83
CA PRO A 990 10.60 12.33 35.41
C PRO A 990 11.72 12.94 34.55
N VAL A 991 11.34 13.64 33.49
CA VAL A 991 12.25 14.34 32.57
C VAL A 991 11.80 15.79 32.35
N GLN A 992 12.74 16.68 32.11
CA GLN A 992 12.48 18.06 31.68
C GLN A 992 12.76 18.18 30.18
N GLY A 993 11.82 18.80 29.45
CA GLY A 993 11.96 19.06 28.02
C GLY A 993 12.63 20.42 27.76
N VAL A 994 13.24 20.57 26.58
CA VAL A 994 13.82 21.84 26.15
C VAL A 994 12.76 22.66 25.40
N GLN A 995 12.48 23.89 25.86
CA GLN A 995 11.50 24.77 25.22
C GLN A 995 12.08 25.36 23.93
N GLU A 996 11.51 24.96 22.79
CA GLU A 996 11.95 25.36 21.45
C GLU A 996 10.74 25.56 20.54
N ARG A 997 10.69 26.68 19.81
CA ARG A 997 9.65 26.94 18.77
C ARG A 997 8.20 26.85 19.28
N GLY A 998 7.96 27.09 20.58
CA GLY A 998 6.63 26.91 21.20
C GLY A 998 6.27 25.45 21.51
N THR A 999 7.27 24.56 21.61
CA THR A 999 7.11 23.13 21.94
C THR A 999 8.14 22.70 22.97
N LEU A 1000 7.83 21.65 23.74
CA LEU A 1000 8.81 20.96 24.58
C LEU A 1000 9.44 19.79 23.81
N ARG A 1001 10.76 19.84 23.60
CA ARG A 1001 11.55 18.77 22.98
C ARG A 1001 12.03 17.76 24.03
N PHE A 1002 11.95 16.47 23.71
CA PHE A 1002 12.52 15.37 24.48
C PHE A 1002 13.34 14.46 23.56
N ASP A 1003 14.64 14.32 23.84
CA ASP A 1003 15.56 13.41 23.15
C ASP A 1003 15.59 12.04 23.85
N THR A 1004 15.72 10.96 23.08
CA THR A 1004 15.68 9.58 23.57
C THR A 1004 16.83 8.73 23.01
N THR A 1005 16.97 7.49 23.49
CA THR A 1005 18.11 6.63 23.11
C THR A 1005 17.81 5.92 21.79
N PRO A 1006 18.72 5.95 20.78
CA PRO A 1006 18.55 5.18 19.55
C PRO A 1006 18.58 3.67 19.82
N VAL A 1007 17.74 2.92 19.11
CA VAL A 1007 17.62 1.46 19.25
C VAL A 1007 17.79 0.74 17.90
N PRO A 1008 18.41 -0.45 17.86
CA PRO A 1008 18.64 -1.19 16.60
C PRO A 1008 17.39 -1.91 16.08
N ASN A 1009 16.37 -2.12 16.92
CA ASN A 1009 15.09 -2.69 16.53
C ASN A 1009 13.95 -1.96 17.27
N PRO A 1010 13.37 -0.90 16.67
CA PRO A 1010 12.28 -0.11 17.23
C PRO A 1010 10.91 -0.82 17.37
N ASP A 1011 10.75 -2.04 16.87
CA ASP A 1011 9.52 -2.83 17.12
C ASP A 1011 9.63 -3.57 18.47
N ASN A 1012 10.82 -4.08 18.80
CA ASN A 1012 11.09 -4.85 20.02
C ASN A 1012 11.65 -4.02 21.18
N ALA A 1013 12.37 -2.93 20.91
CA ALA A 1013 12.93 -2.03 21.92
C ALA A 1013 12.27 -0.65 21.85
N LYS A 1014 11.61 -0.25 22.94
CA LYS A 1014 10.82 0.98 23.03
C LYS A 1014 10.86 1.53 24.45
N GLN A 1015 10.76 2.85 24.57
CA GLN A 1015 10.70 3.57 25.85
C GLN A 1015 9.26 3.98 26.14
N SER A 1016 8.80 3.79 27.37
CA SER A 1016 7.43 4.12 27.78
C SER A 1016 7.35 5.58 28.22
N VAL A 1017 6.53 6.39 27.55
CA VAL A 1017 6.32 7.80 27.86
C VAL A 1017 4.98 7.98 28.56
N GLU A 1018 4.98 8.69 29.69
CA GLU A 1018 3.77 9.17 30.36
C GLU A 1018 3.79 10.70 30.47
N ILE A 1019 2.71 11.34 30.01
CA ILE A 1019 2.45 12.78 30.19
C ILE A 1019 1.29 12.90 31.17
N THR A 1020 1.44 13.70 32.23
CA THR A 1020 0.38 14.01 33.20
C THR A 1020 0.23 15.52 33.34
N CYS A 1021 -0.94 16.05 32.96
CA CYS A 1021 -1.26 17.48 33.01
C CYS A 1021 -2.12 17.81 34.24
N ALA A 1022 -1.87 18.97 34.85
CA ALA A 1022 -2.72 19.51 35.91
C ALA A 1022 -4.01 20.12 35.34
N ALA A 1023 -5.04 20.20 36.19
CA ALA A 1023 -6.28 20.92 35.90
C ALA A 1023 -6.04 22.44 35.70
#